data_AF-A0A815PBC3-F1
#
_entry.id   AF-A0A815PBC3-F1
#
_cell.length_a   1.000
_cell.length_b   1.000
_cell.length_c   1.000
_cell.angle_alpha   90.00
_cell.angle_beta   90.00
_cell.angle_gamma   90.00
#
_symmetry.space_group_name_H-M   'P 1'
#
loop_
_entity.id
_entity.type
_entity.pdbx_description
1 polymer ?
#
loop_
_entity_poly.entity_id
_entity_poly.type
_entity_poly.pdbx_seq_one_letter_code
_entity_poly.pdbx_strand_id
1 'polypeptide(L)'
;MNEPLHLTEIGIRYLSNYLLRIVSNQPIHICELSCLTPRLGNLLLKTIIESKRLDSSNSTDYFLSLFNKPGQKNEFKSEVLIQLSELDFHSCSFITNQSISKYLLSHELIEIIDLRNCKITYKIFQLLTKYFPRLTTLYIGQTEDVSDRNSNVDEFFLKIYFDPKYYLKKPKLKYLSLEGIYTTTNNELIEELFHNSLTQSSEQIRFLDLSRNSSLNNLTYIDCFKHVHSLILYDILPDTIELAIDSICTLKALILLDLSFTRRVHEPHNYSKPTITLAKLIRSLPKLLSLDISGTNLAGAFSFNSNEELAYIKKELSIDEHETFTIRSSIAGLLLLKHELDFLGLFDVEERGSARQWLPAKKITGEHSEEMMITSLSHYMERSNMLTHIMAHLFRLYNHYTIQNPFDAGKLIMDGMEKHLYDRSLQTSGSACLYYVVDMFQNESDTMLEKYHDYLKRLLIIILTAMKAHIHHSPMIRNGLLTISRMQMHLPNHIMSAFEQTINVLIKFIELYLHEPVTHDPLLLHNALTVLNHIACSVDGQEKLFIGRVGVIEIAIEIIHRFLIKKTSCEIVEVAWTLLWNITDETPENCRKFLEDNDGLQTYYDCLELWSDKRDLIRNMLGLLGNVAEVKELRHHLVTPMHMEKFRSLLKRSQVNDIEIPYNCGGVLANILSDGIDAWKIGSSIEQDLVNQEMCDAIQTWDLRRQRTINYRSLAPILRLLSDNYPSGCVMWAVWAMTNLTTVLPEKYCTLVRNENGESLLTQILYSDKLTDAIKNLAQAALANVQRFYDPPVPMDIAPDD
;
A
#
# COMPACT_ATOMS: atom_id res chain seq x y z
N MET A 1 -28.99 11.32 -18.99
CA MET A 1 -29.61 12.59 -19.41
C MET A 1 -28.50 13.63 -19.48
N ASN A 2 -28.16 14.07 -20.70
CA ASN A 2 -27.18 15.13 -20.94
C ASN A 2 -27.94 16.44 -21.23
N GLU A 3 -28.02 17.33 -20.25
CA GLU A 3 -28.36 18.74 -20.48
C GLU A 3 -27.26 19.61 -19.85
N PRO A 4 -26.76 20.65 -20.56
CA PRO A 4 -25.75 21.56 -20.03
C PRO A 4 -26.37 22.43 -18.93
N LEU A 5 -25.72 22.46 -17.75
CA LEU A 5 -26.05 23.39 -16.68
C LEU A 5 -25.81 24.82 -17.19
N HIS A 6 -26.88 25.54 -17.53
CA HIS A 6 -26.83 26.99 -17.69
C HIS A 6 -26.65 27.63 -16.30
N LEU A 7 -25.40 27.77 -15.89
CA LEU A 7 -25.02 28.62 -14.77
C LEU A 7 -25.22 30.09 -15.16
N THR A 8 -25.87 30.88 -14.31
CA THR A 8 -25.86 32.34 -14.46
C THR A 8 -24.46 32.87 -14.18
N GLU A 9 -24.06 33.97 -14.82
CA GLU A 9 -22.74 34.61 -14.65
C GLU A 9 -22.45 34.94 -13.17
N ILE A 10 -23.50 35.29 -12.41
CA ILE A 10 -23.47 35.49 -10.96
C ILE A 10 -23.14 34.17 -10.23
N GLY A 11 -23.79 33.05 -10.59
CA GLY A 11 -23.53 31.74 -10.00
C GLY A 11 -22.10 31.24 -10.19
N ILE A 12 -21.52 31.46 -11.37
CA ILE A 12 -20.10 31.13 -11.65
C ILE A 12 -19.17 31.93 -10.73
N ARG A 13 -19.40 33.24 -10.62
CA ARG A 13 -18.55 34.13 -9.82
C ARG A 13 -18.58 33.79 -8.32
N TYR A 14 -19.75 33.44 -7.78
CA TYR A 14 -19.88 32.99 -6.40
C TYR A 14 -19.21 31.63 -6.18
N LEU A 15 -19.41 30.64 -7.07
CA LEU A 15 -18.75 29.33 -6.97
C LEU A 15 -17.22 29.46 -7.01
N SER A 16 -16.68 30.23 -7.95
CA SER A 16 -15.23 30.43 -8.08
C SER A 16 -14.61 31.05 -6.82
N ASN A 17 -15.23 32.09 -6.26
CA ASN A 17 -14.77 32.72 -5.02
C ASN A 17 -14.86 31.78 -3.81
N TYR A 18 -15.90 30.95 -3.76
CA TYR A 18 -16.11 30.00 -2.66
C TYR A 18 -15.12 28.84 -2.73
N LEU A 19 -14.88 28.28 -3.92
CA LEU A 19 -13.87 27.24 -4.16
C LEU A 19 -12.45 27.74 -3.82
N LEU A 20 -12.11 28.98 -4.18
CA LEU A 20 -10.84 29.61 -3.80
C LEU A 20 -10.65 29.68 -2.27
N ARG A 21 -11.71 29.97 -1.51
CA ARG A 21 -11.66 30.00 -0.04
C ARG A 21 -11.52 28.61 0.59
N ILE A 22 -12.15 27.59 0.00
CA ILE A 22 -11.98 26.17 0.42
C ILE A 22 -10.51 25.77 0.27
N VAL A 23 -9.92 26.03 -0.90
CA VAL A 23 -8.51 25.74 -1.18
C VAL A 23 -7.57 26.51 -0.25
N SER A 24 -7.97 27.71 0.17
CA SER A 24 -7.17 28.59 1.04
C SER A 24 -7.44 28.42 2.54
N ASN A 25 -8.23 27.41 2.96
CA ASN A 25 -8.61 27.16 4.37
C ASN A 25 -9.18 28.39 5.11
N GLN A 26 -9.88 29.28 4.41
CA GLN A 26 -10.57 30.41 5.06
C GLN A 26 -11.95 29.98 5.59
N PRO A 27 -12.47 30.59 6.67
CA PRO A 27 -13.82 30.29 7.16
C PRO A 27 -14.88 30.68 6.11
N ILE A 28 -15.87 29.79 5.93
CA ILE A 28 -16.87 29.93 4.87
C ILE A 28 -18.28 29.72 5.43
N HIS A 29 -19.25 30.49 4.92
CA HIS A 29 -20.64 30.42 5.36
C HIS A 29 -21.58 30.27 4.16
N ILE A 30 -22.47 29.27 4.22
CA ILE A 30 -23.46 28.99 3.16
C ILE A 30 -24.47 30.15 3.01
N CYS A 31 -24.65 30.99 4.04
CA CYS A 31 -25.52 32.16 3.96
C CYS A 31 -25.06 33.24 2.96
N GLU A 32 -23.80 33.23 2.51
CA GLU A 32 -23.28 34.15 1.48
C GLU A 32 -23.75 33.79 0.06
N LEU A 33 -24.40 32.63 -0.12
CA LEU A 33 -24.71 32.03 -1.42
C LEU A 33 -26.20 32.14 -1.83
N SER A 34 -26.94 33.10 -1.29
CA SER A 34 -28.41 33.29 -1.47
C SER A 34 -28.92 33.33 -2.93
N CYS A 35 -28.02 33.43 -3.91
CA CYS A 35 -28.34 33.44 -5.35
C CYS A 35 -28.21 32.06 -6.04
N LEU A 36 -27.81 30.99 -5.32
CA LEU A 36 -27.64 29.66 -5.91
C LEU A 36 -28.95 28.87 -5.98
N THR A 37 -29.09 28.06 -7.04
CA THR A 37 -30.17 27.08 -7.14
C THR A 37 -29.90 25.89 -6.20
N PRO A 38 -30.94 25.14 -5.77
CA PRO A 38 -30.78 23.94 -4.94
C PRO A 38 -29.75 22.94 -5.48
N ARG A 39 -29.74 22.73 -6.81
CA ARG A 39 -28.80 21.83 -7.50
C ARG A 39 -27.34 22.28 -7.34
N LEU A 40 -27.07 23.58 -7.43
CA LEU A 40 -25.73 24.14 -7.24
C LEU A 40 -25.31 24.08 -5.77
N GLY A 41 -26.27 24.29 -4.85
CA GLY A 41 -26.06 24.10 -3.42
C GLY A 41 -25.63 22.66 -3.07
N ASN A 42 -26.30 21.65 -3.63
CA ASN A 42 -25.96 20.24 -3.41
C ASN A 42 -24.54 19.91 -3.91
N LEU A 43 -24.19 20.36 -5.13
CA LEU A 43 -22.87 20.11 -5.73
C LEU A 43 -21.75 20.72 -4.89
N LEU A 44 -21.94 21.97 -4.45
CA LEU A 44 -20.97 22.68 -3.61
C LEU A 44 -20.79 21.99 -2.26
N LEU A 45 -21.89 21.54 -1.63
CA LEU A 45 -21.81 20.79 -0.38
C LEU A 45 -21.03 19.48 -0.54
N LYS A 46 -21.29 18.74 -1.62
CA LYS A 46 -20.58 17.51 -1.95
C LYS A 46 -19.07 17.76 -2.12
N THR A 47 -18.68 18.78 -2.87
CA THR A 47 -17.26 19.16 -3.04
C THR A 47 -16.60 19.56 -1.73
N ILE A 48 -17.31 20.26 -0.83
CA ILE A 48 -16.79 20.59 0.51
C ILE A 48 -16.53 19.32 1.31
N ILE A 49 -17.50 18.41 1.36
CA ILE A 49 -17.39 17.13 2.07
C ILE A 49 -16.21 16.32 1.53
N GLU A 50 -16.08 16.21 0.21
CA GLU A 50 -14.98 15.51 -0.45
C GLU A 50 -13.61 16.14 -0.14
N SER A 51 -13.50 17.48 -0.19
CA SER A 51 -12.25 18.19 0.13
C SER A 51 -11.81 18.00 1.59
N LYS A 52 -12.77 17.89 2.51
CA LYS A 52 -12.50 17.81 3.96
C LYS A 52 -12.39 16.38 4.49
N ARG A 53 -12.79 15.36 3.73
CA ARG A 53 -12.46 13.96 4.04
C ARG A 53 -10.95 13.70 4.12
N LEU A 54 -10.13 14.54 3.50
CA LEU A 54 -8.66 14.42 3.48
C LEU A 54 -7.98 15.06 4.71
N ASP A 55 -8.67 15.93 5.47
CA ASP A 55 -8.15 16.60 6.68
C ASP A 55 -8.71 15.92 7.95
N SER A 56 -7.94 15.01 8.55
CA SER A 56 -8.37 14.14 9.66
C SER A 56 -8.50 14.80 11.04
N SER A 57 -8.58 16.13 11.13
CA SER A 57 -8.70 16.82 12.43
C SER A 57 -9.69 17.99 12.40
N ASN A 58 -10.70 17.96 13.28
CA ASN A 58 -11.68 19.02 13.59
C ASN A 58 -12.80 19.33 12.58
N SER A 59 -13.33 18.34 11.86
CA SER A 59 -14.37 18.56 10.83
C SER A 59 -15.80 18.82 11.37
N THR A 60 -16.15 18.36 12.58
CA THR A 60 -17.52 18.47 13.12
C THR A 60 -17.94 19.93 13.40
N ASP A 61 -17.04 20.73 13.99
CA ASP A 61 -17.31 22.14 14.31
C ASP A 61 -17.34 23.01 13.04
N TYR A 62 -16.54 22.67 12.04
CA TYR A 62 -16.55 23.34 10.74
C TYR A 62 -17.88 23.15 10.02
N PHE A 63 -18.42 21.93 9.99
CA PHE A 63 -19.70 21.67 9.32
C PHE A 63 -20.84 22.43 9.99
N LEU A 64 -20.88 22.50 11.33
CA LEU A 64 -21.87 23.33 12.04
C LEU A 64 -21.72 24.82 11.75
N SER A 65 -20.48 25.29 11.53
CA SER A 65 -20.16 26.68 11.22
C SER A 65 -20.61 27.13 9.82
N LEU A 66 -20.66 26.21 8.83
CA LEU A 66 -21.16 26.49 7.48
C LEU A 66 -22.59 27.05 7.51
N PHE A 67 -23.40 26.63 8.49
CA PHE A 67 -24.83 26.98 8.60
C PHE A 67 -25.12 28.07 9.66
N ASN A 68 -24.10 28.62 10.32
CA ASN A 68 -24.26 29.71 11.29
C ASN A 68 -23.98 31.06 10.63
N LYS A 69 -24.78 32.09 10.94
CA LYS A 69 -24.39 33.49 10.64
C LYS A 69 -23.17 33.86 11.49
N PRO A 70 -22.22 34.68 10.97
CA PRO A 70 -21.09 35.15 11.76
C PRO A 70 -21.59 35.84 13.04
N GLY A 71 -21.11 35.40 14.20
CA GLY A 71 -21.42 36.02 15.51
C GLY A 71 -22.61 35.43 16.29
N GLN A 72 -23.41 34.51 15.72
CA GLN A 72 -24.46 33.81 16.46
C GLN A 72 -24.00 32.41 16.88
N LYS A 73 -23.65 32.24 18.17
CA LYS A 73 -23.52 30.91 18.78
C LYS A 73 -24.91 30.45 19.25
N ASN A 74 -25.40 29.36 18.67
CA ASN A 74 -26.47 28.51 19.21
C ASN A 74 -27.95 28.97 19.11
N GLU A 75 -28.35 29.81 18.15
CA GLU A 75 -29.79 30.03 17.91
C GLU A 75 -30.36 29.07 16.84
N PHE A 76 -31.38 28.29 17.24
CA PHE A 76 -32.09 27.28 16.43
C PHE A 76 -32.92 27.84 15.26
N LYS A 77 -32.76 29.12 14.90
CA LYS A 77 -33.59 29.84 13.92
C LYS A 77 -32.75 30.75 13.00
N SER A 78 -31.76 30.22 12.29
CA SER A 78 -31.23 30.95 11.14
C SER A 78 -32.16 30.73 9.94
N GLU A 79 -32.60 31.82 9.30
CA GLU A 79 -33.28 31.74 8.01
C GLU A 79 -32.34 31.10 6.98
N VAL A 80 -32.76 29.98 6.42
CA VAL A 80 -31.97 29.20 5.47
C VAL A 80 -32.23 29.77 4.07
N LEU A 81 -31.24 30.50 3.57
CA LEU A 81 -31.31 31.25 2.30
C LEU A 81 -31.28 30.34 1.05
N ILE A 82 -30.80 29.09 1.17
CA ILE A 82 -30.78 28.11 0.06
C ILE A 82 -31.45 26.84 0.55
N GLN A 83 -32.52 26.44 -0.13
CA GLN A 83 -33.19 25.18 0.12
C GLN A 83 -32.50 24.08 -0.68
N LEU A 84 -31.99 23.04 0.00
CA LEU A 84 -31.32 21.91 -0.61
C LEU A 84 -32.33 20.77 -0.84
N SER A 85 -32.15 20.04 -1.94
CA SER A 85 -33.02 18.92 -2.31
C SER A 85 -32.42 17.56 -1.99
N GLU A 86 -31.13 17.52 -1.65
CA GLU A 86 -30.39 16.28 -1.38
C GLU A 86 -29.61 16.42 -0.08
N LEU A 87 -29.53 15.31 0.66
CA LEU A 87 -28.70 15.14 1.84
C LEU A 87 -27.85 13.89 1.64
N ASP A 88 -26.61 14.06 1.22
CA ASP A 88 -25.66 12.97 1.03
C ASP A 88 -24.52 13.09 2.07
N PHE A 89 -24.62 12.28 3.12
CA PHE A 89 -23.60 12.12 4.15
C PHE A 89 -23.02 10.71 4.16
N HIS A 90 -23.09 10.00 3.03
CA HIS A 90 -22.46 8.70 2.89
C HIS A 90 -21.03 8.76 3.42
N SER A 91 -20.61 7.80 4.24
CA SER A 91 -19.22 7.67 4.73
C SER A 91 -18.65 8.93 5.42
N CYS A 92 -19.50 9.72 6.07
CA CYS A 92 -19.11 10.86 6.90
C CYS A 92 -19.29 10.55 8.39
N SER A 93 -18.51 9.59 8.90
CA SER A 93 -18.62 9.09 10.28
C SER A 93 -18.39 10.16 11.36
N PHE A 94 -17.74 11.28 11.01
CA PHE A 94 -17.48 12.43 11.87
C PHE A 94 -18.66 13.40 12.02
N ILE A 95 -19.74 13.23 11.23
CA ILE A 95 -20.93 14.09 11.32
C ILE A 95 -21.77 13.64 12.51
N THR A 96 -22.02 14.55 13.45
CA THR A 96 -22.82 14.25 14.65
C THR A 96 -24.31 14.27 14.37
N ASN A 97 -25.07 13.60 15.23
CA ASN A 97 -26.53 13.64 15.20
C ASN A 97 -27.10 15.07 15.27
N GLN A 98 -26.40 15.97 15.97
CA GLN A 98 -26.79 17.38 16.09
C GLN A 98 -26.65 18.11 14.75
N SER A 99 -25.58 17.86 14.01
CA SER A 99 -25.36 18.41 12.66
C SER A 99 -26.44 17.93 11.68
N ILE A 100 -26.75 16.62 11.68
CA ILE A 100 -27.82 16.05 10.85
C ILE A 100 -29.17 16.67 11.22
N SER A 101 -29.48 16.74 12.52
CA SER A 101 -30.74 17.32 13.00
C SER A 101 -30.90 18.79 12.59
N LYS A 102 -29.83 19.58 12.73
CA LYS A 102 -29.82 21.00 12.32
C LYS A 102 -30.04 21.13 10.82
N TYR A 103 -29.35 20.31 10.02
CA TYR A 103 -29.48 20.32 8.57
C TYR A 103 -30.91 19.95 8.14
N LEU A 104 -31.46 18.86 8.66
CA LEU A 104 -32.83 18.44 8.38
C LEU A 104 -33.81 19.56 8.74
N LEU A 105 -33.76 20.09 9.97
CA LEU A 105 -34.65 21.17 10.41
C LEU A 105 -34.55 22.46 9.59
N SER A 106 -33.41 22.69 8.93
CA SER A 106 -33.10 23.89 8.16
C SER A 106 -33.63 23.86 6.72
N HIS A 107 -33.92 22.68 6.16
CA HIS A 107 -34.32 22.54 4.76
C HIS A 107 -35.70 21.88 4.63
N GLU A 108 -36.48 22.29 3.64
CA GLU A 108 -37.86 21.82 3.39
C GLU A 108 -38.03 21.08 2.04
N LEU A 109 -37.05 21.16 1.14
CA LEU A 109 -37.11 20.60 -0.23
C LEU A 109 -36.43 19.24 -0.38
N ILE A 110 -36.05 18.56 0.72
CA ILE A 110 -35.28 17.31 0.65
C ILE A 110 -36.11 16.19 0.01
N GLU A 111 -35.60 15.64 -1.09
CA GLU A 111 -36.15 14.51 -1.85
C GLU A 111 -35.23 13.27 -1.81
N ILE A 112 -33.94 13.46 -1.55
CA ILE A 112 -32.93 12.39 -1.48
C ILE A 112 -32.19 12.47 -0.14
N ILE A 113 -32.09 11.35 0.56
CA ILE A 113 -31.33 11.22 1.81
C ILE A 113 -30.44 9.98 1.73
N ASP A 114 -29.13 10.15 1.88
CA ASP A 114 -28.14 9.10 2.09
C ASP A 114 -27.42 9.30 3.42
N LEU A 115 -27.70 8.39 4.36
CA LEU A 115 -27.13 8.37 5.70
C LEU A 115 -26.36 7.07 5.97
N ARG A 116 -25.92 6.36 4.93
CA ARG A 116 -25.09 5.17 5.11
C ARG A 116 -23.79 5.54 5.84
N ASN A 117 -23.40 4.73 6.83
CA ASN A 117 -22.27 4.95 7.75
C ASN A 117 -22.39 6.17 8.68
N CYS A 118 -23.57 6.78 8.79
CA CYS A 118 -23.81 7.81 9.80
C CYS A 118 -24.25 7.17 11.13
N LYS A 119 -23.94 7.83 12.24
CA LYS A 119 -24.58 7.53 13.53
C LYS A 119 -25.99 8.12 13.50
N ILE A 120 -27.00 7.27 13.39
CA ILE A 120 -28.41 7.69 13.34
C ILE A 120 -29.08 7.33 14.66
N THR A 121 -29.69 8.32 15.33
CA THR A 121 -30.49 8.10 16.54
C THR A 121 -31.98 8.04 16.22
N TYR A 122 -32.79 7.49 17.12
CA TYR A 122 -34.26 7.54 17.01
C TYR A 122 -34.79 8.96 16.76
N LYS A 123 -34.17 9.97 17.37
CA LYS A 123 -34.51 11.39 17.14
C LYS A 123 -34.33 11.81 15.69
N ILE A 124 -33.27 11.37 15.02
CA ILE A 124 -33.09 11.64 13.59
C ILE A 124 -34.17 10.92 12.78
N PHE A 125 -34.44 9.65 13.10
CA PHE A 125 -35.50 8.91 12.42
C PHE A 125 -36.87 9.61 12.53
N GLN A 126 -37.21 10.15 13.70
CA GLN A 126 -38.39 10.99 13.89
C GLN A 126 -38.37 12.22 12.98
N LEU A 127 -37.23 12.91 12.84
CA LEU A 127 -37.11 14.06 11.96
C LEU A 127 -37.25 13.69 10.48
N LEU A 128 -36.74 12.52 10.06
CA LEU A 128 -36.90 12.01 8.69
C LEU A 128 -38.38 11.87 8.33
N THR A 129 -39.25 11.56 9.28
CA THR A 129 -40.69 11.38 9.02
C THR A 129 -41.37 12.62 8.46
N LYS A 130 -40.86 13.83 8.76
CA LYS A 130 -41.34 15.09 8.19
C LYS A 130 -41.18 15.12 6.66
N TYR A 131 -40.16 14.46 6.13
CA TYR A 131 -39.79 14.51 4.71
C TYR A 131 -40.42 13.37 3.90
N PHE A 132 -40.88 12.30 4.53
CA PHE A 132 -41.44 11.13 3.85
C PHE A 132 -42.45 11.44 2.74
N PRO A 133 -43.43 12.36 2.89
CA PRO A 133 -44.39 12.65 1.83
C PRO A 133 -43.77 13.18 0.51
N ARG A 134 -42.52 13.68 0.56
CA ARG A 134 -41.77 14.21 -0.58
C ARG A 134 -40.57 13.33 -0.96
N LEU A 135 -40.07 12.54 -0.02
CA LEU A 135 -38.87 11.73 -0.17
C LEU A 135 -39.03 10.68 -1.28
N THR A 136 -38.15 10.73 -2.28
CA THR A 136 -38.09 9.76 -3.38
C THR A 136 -37.00 8.73 -3.18
N THR A 137 -35.95 9.07 -2.44
CA THR A 137 -34.77 8.22 -2.25
C THR A 137 -34.31 8.24 -0.80
N LEU A 138 -34.11 7.04 -0.23
CA LEU A 138 -33.61 6.87 1.13
C LEU A 138 -32.57 5.75 1.18
N TYR A 139 -31.35 6.06 1.58
CA TYR A 139 -30.30 5.10 1.90
C TYR A 139 -29.96 5.21 3.39
N ILE A 140 -30.13 4.12 4.13
CA ILE A 140 -29.79 4.01 5.55
C ILE A 140 -29.06 2.69 5.75
N GLY A 141 -27.97 2.69 6.51
CA GLY A 141 -27.28 1.44 6.81
C GLY A 141 -25.82 1.60 7.23
N GLN A 142 -25.14 0.47 7.43
CA GLN A 142 -23.69 0.40 7.63
C GLN A 142 -23.03 -0.35 6.48
N THR A 143 -22.05 0.24 5.79
CA THR A 143 -21.18 -0.44 4.80
C THR A 143 -20.19 -1.40 5.47
N GLU A 144 -19.58 -2.32 4.72
CA GLU A 144 -18.70 -3.37 5.28
C GLU A 144 -17.41 -2.80 5.94
N ASP A 145 -17.03 -1.57 5.60
CA ASP A 145 -15.73 -0.93 5.92
C ASP A 145 -15.54 -0.43 7.36
N VAL A 146 -16.56 -0.44 8.21
CA VAL A 146 -16.43 0.21 9.51
C VAL A 146 -15.79 -0.76 10.51
N SER A 147 -14.52 -0.50 10.82
CA SER A 147 -13.68 -1.19 11.82
C SER A 147 -14.27 -1.24 13.24
N ASP A 148 -15.40 -0.55 13.46
CA ASP A 148 -16.12 -0.45 14.71
C ASP A 148 -17.44 -1.23 14.62
N ARG A 149 -17.34 -2.56 14.46
CA ARG A 149 -18.49 -3.48 14.39
C ARG A 149 -19.37 -3.47 15.65
N ASN A 150 -18.95 -2.81 16.72
CA ASN A 150 -19.52 -2.96 18.06
C ASN A 150 -20.24 -1.72 18.64
N SER A 151 -20.44 -0.61 17.91
CA SER A 151 -20.87 0.62 18.61
C SER A 151 -22.07 1.41 18.09
N ASN A 152 -22.70 1.15 16.93
CA ASN A 152 -23.59 2.19 16.37
C ASN A 152 -24.99 1.79 15.86
N VAL A 153 -25.35 0.51 15.68
CA VAL A 153 -26.77 0.13 15.40
C VAL A 153 -27.51 -0.31 16.66
N ASP A 154 -26.81 -0.82 17.67
CA ASP A 154 -27.45 -1.26 18.92
C ASP A 154 -28.20 -0.13 19.66
N GLU A 155 -27.80 1.13 19.47
CA GLU A 155 -28.53 2.31 19.97
C GLU A 155 -29.75 2.70 19.10
N PHE A 156 -29.90 2.17 17.88
CA PHE A 156 -30.89 2.63 16.90
C PHE A 156 -32.33 2.50 17.42
N PHE A 157 -32.63 1.44 18.18
CA PHE A 157 -33.95 1.21 18.77
C PHE A 157 -33.90 0.49 20.13
N LEU A 158 -33.37 1.14 21.17
CA LEU A 158 -33.51 0.61 22.53
C LEU A 158 -35.01 0.53 22.92
N LYS A 159 -35.50 -0.72 22.94
CA LYS A 159 -36.79 -1.36 23.31
C LYS A 159 -38.02 -0.60 23.83
N ILE A 160 -37.99 0.66 24.29
CA ILE A 160 -38.98 1.09 25.30
C ILE A 160 -40.04 2.09 24.80
N TYR A 161 -39.84 2.89 23.74
CA TYR A 161 -40.86 3.87 23.33
C TYR A 161 -40.88 4.18 21.82
N PHE A 162 -41.30 3.23 21.00
CA PHE A 162 -41.62 3.55 19.61
C PHE A 162 -43.09 3.98 19.47
N ASP A 163 -43.31 5.21 18.99
CA ASP A 163 -44.66 5.71 18.75
C ASP A 163 -45.12 5.37 17.31
N PRO A 164 -46.19 4.57 17.15
CA PRO A 164 -46.79 4.20 15.85
C PRO A 164 -47.13 5.38 14.93
N LYS A 165 -47.21 6.61 15.45
CA LYS A 165 -47.43 7.79 14.60
C LYS A 165 -46.28 8.09 13.65
N TYR A 166 -45.08 7.58 13.92
CA TYR A 166 -43.87 7.77 13.11
C TYR A 166 -43.56 6.63 12.12
N TYR A 167 -44.54 5.76 11.83
CA TYR A 167 -44.44 4.89 10.64
C TYR A 167 -44.22 5.73 9.38
N LEU A 168 -43.60 5.15 8.34
CA LEU A 168 -43.50 5.77 7.03
C LEU A 168 -44.90 5.88 6.39
N LYS A 169 -45.72 6.84 6.84
CA LYS A 169 -47.07 7.05 6.32
C LYS A 169 -47.00 7.79 4.98
N LYS A 170 -47.35 7.10 3.89
CA LYS A 170 -47.45 7.64 2.52
C LYS A 170 -46.18 8.25 1.89
N PRO A 171 -44.99 7.63 1.99
CA PRO A 171 -43.85 8.09 1.21
C PRO A 171 -44.04 7.97 -0.29
N LYS A 172 -43.40 8.87 -1.05
CA LYS A 172 -43.25 8.78 -2.50
C LYS A 172 -41.96 8.06 -2.91
N LEU A 173 -41.50 7.13 -2.07
CA LEU A 173 -40.21 6.46 -2.22
C LEU A 173 -40.20 5.60 -3.50
N LYS A 174 -39.16 5.82 -4.30
CA LYS A 174 -38.82 5.03 -5.49
C LYS A 174 -37.57 4.19 -5.26
N TYR A 175 -36.63 4.71 -4.47
CA TYR A 175 -35.36 4.06 -4.16
C TYR A 175 -35.22 3.93 -2.65
N LEU A 176 -35.03 2.71 -2.20
CA LEU A 176 -34.84 2.41 -0.79
C LEU A 176 -33.69 1.41 -0.63
N SER A 177 -32.72 1.76 0.20
CA SER A 177 -31.70 0.84 0.68
C SER A 177 -31.67 0.87 2.21
N LEU A 178 -31.78 -0.32 2.79
CA LEU A 178 -31.74 -0.59 4.22
C LEU A 178 -30.66 -1.65 4.43
N GLU A 179 -29.45 -1.21 4.68
CA GLU A 179 -28.28 -2.08 4.59
C GLU A 179 -27.65 -2.35 5.97
N GLY A 180 -27.55 -3.61 6.38
CA GLY A 180 -26.91 -3.98 7.65
C GLY A 180 -27.57 -3.37 8.90
N ILE A 181 -28.88 -3.15 8.87
CA ILE A 181 -29.67 -2.60 9.98
C ILE A 181 -30.05 -3.72 10.99
N TYR A 182 -30.18 -4.96 10.52
CA TYR A 182 -30.64 -6.10 11.33
C TYR A 182 -29.51 -7.07 11.67
N THR A 183 -28.65 -6.69 12.62
CA THR A 183 -27.44 -7.46 12.98
C THR A 183 -27.47 -8.12 14.37
N THR A 184 -28.49 -7.87 15.19
CA THR A 184 -28.63 -8.44 16.55
C THR A 184 -30.00 -9.07 16.85
N THR A 185 -30.05 -9.93 17.87
CA THR A 185 -31.09 -10.94 18.12
C THR A 185 -32.41 -10.42 18.72
N ASN A 186 -32.69 -9.12 18.73
CA ASN A 186 -33.88 -8.53 19.38
C ASN A 186 -34.65 -7.52 18.49
N ASN A 187 -34.88 -7.85 17.22
CA ASN A 187 -35.34 -6.89 16.19
C ASN A 187 -36.79 -7.07 15.68
N GLU A 188 -37.63 -7.89 16.31
CA GLU A 188 -39.02 -8.13 15.88
C GLU A 188 -39.82 -6.83 15.65
N LEU A 189 -39.61 -5.82 16.50
CA LEU A 189 -40.30 -4.53 16.43
C LEU A 189 -39.84 -3.66 15.25
N ILE A 190 -38.57 -3.78 14.83
CA ILE A 190 -37.98 -3.06 13.68
C ILE A 190 -38.49 -3.70 12.39
N GLU A 191 -38.51 -5.03 12.34
CA GLU A 191 -39.04 -5.78 11.21
C GLU A 191 -40.51 -5.43 11.01
N GLU A 192 -41.31 -5.39 12.08
CA GLU A 192 -42.71 -4.94 12.04
C GLU A 192 -42.85 -3.47 11.62
N LEU A 193 -41.97 -2.58 12.12
CA LEU A 193 -41.93 -1.16 11.79
C LEU A 193 -41.72 -0.92 10.31
N PHE A 194 -40.67 -1.51 9.76
CA PHE A 194 -40.34 -1.39 8.35
C PHE A 194 -41.34 -2.16 7.52
N HIS A 195 -41.75 -3.37 7.89
CA HIS A 195 -42.83 -4.09 7.21
C HIS A 195 -44.10 -3.23 7.04
N ASN A 196 -44.63 -2.68 8.13
CA ASN A 196 -45.86 -1.87 8.11
C ASN A 196 -45.69 -0.53 7.40
N SER A 197 -44.47 -0.01 7.38
CA SER A 197 -44.11 1.25 6.75
C SER A 197 -43.84 1.10 5.24
N LEU A 198 -43.22 0.00 4.84
CA LEU A 198 -42.81 -0.28 3.46
C LEU A 198 -43.97 -0.79 2.62
N THR A 199 -44.86 -1.59 3.20
CA THR A 199 -46.10 -2.03 2.55
C THR A 199 -47.00 -0.85 2.14
N GLN A 200 -46.94 0.29 2.85
CA GLN A 200 -47.68 1.51 2.50
C GLN A 200 -47.10 2.30 1.30
N SER A 201 -45.84 2.04 0.91
CA SER A 201 -45.17 2.66 -0.24
C SER A 201 -44.92 1.70 -1.38
N SER A 202 -45.48 0.50 -1.30
CA SER A 202 -45.14 -0.63 -2.17
C SER A 202 -45.44 -0.38 -3.65
N GLU A 203 -46.42 0.48 -3.95
CA GLU A 203 -46.83 0.81 -5.32
C GLU A 203 -45.78 1.66 -6.10
N GLN A 204 -44.87 2.35 -5.40
CA GLN A 204 -43.95 3.31 -6.03
C GLN A 204 -42.49 2.84 -6.09
N ILE A 205 -42.11 1.92 -5.20
CA ILE A 205 -40.73 1.44 -5.09
C ILE A 205 -40.30 0.73 -6.38
N ARG A 206 -39.17 1.16 -6.93
CA ARG A 206 -38.51 0.61 -8.12
C ARG A 206 -37.17 -0.05 -7.78
N PHE A 207 -36.51 0.41 -6.73
CA PHE A 207 -35.27 -0.15 -6.24
C PHE A 207 -35.42 -0.43 -4.75
N LEU A 208 -35.19 -1.69 -4.37
CA LEU A 208 -35.20 -2.16 -3.00
C LEU A 208 -33.90 -2.92 -2.73
N ASP A 209 -33.13 -2.42 -1.79
CA ASP A 209 -31.90 -3.05 -1.32
C ASP A 209 -32.02 -3.34 0.17
N LEU A 210 -31.89 -4.60 0.53
CA LEU A 210 -32.00 -5.12 1.90
C LEU A 210 -30.71 -5.81 2.32
N SER A 211 -29.58 -5.46 1.70
CA SER A 211 -28.32 -6.18 1.85
C SER A 211 -27.85 -6.27 3.31
N ARG A 212 -27.17 -7.37 3.66
CA ARG A 212 -26.47 -7.62 4.94
C ARG A 212 -27.36 -7.62 6.19
N ASN A 213 -28.65 -7.84 6.02
CA ASN A 213 -29.60 -8.00 7.13
C ASN A 213 -29.76 -9.47 7.52
N SER A 214 -28.66 -10.08 8.00
CA SER A 214 -28.58 -11.51 8.29
C SER A 214 -29.53 -12.01 9.39
N SER A 215 -30.04 -11.12 10.25
CA SER A 215 -31.01 -11.48 11.30
C SER A 215 -32.47 -11.45 10.85
N LEU A 216 -32.76 -11.20 9.56
CA LEU A 216 -34.13 -11.25 9.05
C LEU A 216 -34.66 -12.68 9.05
N ASN A 217 -35.82 -12.87 9.66
CA ASN A 217 -36.47 -14.18 9.75
C ASN A 217 -37.58 -14.36 8.71
N ASN A 218 -38.13 -13.26 8.16
CA ASN A 218 -39.18 -13.31 7.17
C ASN A 218 -38.95 -12.29 6.04
N LEU A 219 -39.11 -12.73 4.79
CA LEU A 219 -39.06 -11.88 3.60
C LEU A 219 -40.31 -12.02 2.71
N THR A 220 -41.35 -12.72 3.19
CA THR A 220 -42.56 -13.00 2.41
C THR A 220 -43.34 -11.75 2.01
N TYR A 221 -43.19 -10.65 2.75
CA TYR A 221 -43.79 -9.34 2.45
C TYR A 221 -43.26 -8.67 1.18
N ILE A 222 -42.17 -9.19 0.59
CA ILE A 222 -41.61 -8.67 -0.66
C ILE A 222 -42.64 -8.70 -1.79
N ASP A 223 -43.62 -9.60 -1.73
CA ASP A 223 -44.69 -9.69 -2.72
C ASP A 223 -45.51 -8.38 -2.85
N CYS A 224 -45.50 -7.52 -1.84
CA CYS A 224 -46.19 -6.23 -1.89
C CYS A 224 -45.58 -5.29 -2.95
N PHE A 225 -44.28 -5.39 -3.26
CA PHE A 225 -43.57 -4.47 -4.16
C PHE A 225 -43.70 -4.85 -5.64
N LYS A 226 -44.92 -5.01 -6.16
CA LYS A 226 -45.20 -5.50 -7.54
C LYS A 226 -44.52 -4.71 -8.67
N HIS A 227 -44.02 -3.51 -8.36
CA HIS A 227 -43.44 -2.54 -9.27
C HIS A 227 -41.91 -2.43 -9.20
N VAL A 228 -41.27 -3.20 -8.32
CA VAL A 228 -39.82 -3.21 -8.15
C VAL A 228 -39.12 -3.72 -9.41
N HIS A 229 -38.08 -3.02 -9.84
CA HIS A 229 -37.22 -3.36 -10.97
C HIS A 229 -35.88 -3.94 -10.49
N SER A 230 -35.37 -3.51 -9.34
CA SER A 230 -34.12 -3.98 -8.76
C SER A 230 -34.33 -4.40 -7.32
N LEU A 231 -34.02 -5.67 -7.03
CA LEU A 231 -34.08 -6.25 -5.70
C LEU A 231 -32.69 -6.78 -5.34
N ILE A 232 -32.07 -6.20 -4.30
CA ILE A 232 -30.75 -6.60 -3.80
C ILE A 232 -30.91 -7.23 -2.42
N LEU A 233 -30.57 -8.52 -2.34
CA LEU A 233 -30.59 -9.34 -1.13
C LEU A 233 -29.18 -9.87 -0.80
N TYR A 234 -28.14 -9.11 -1.16
CA TYR A 234 -26.76 -9.52 -0.93
C TYR A 234 -26.50 -9.78 0.56
N ASP A 235 -25.88 -10.92 0.87
CA ASP A 235 -25.54 -11.38 2.22
C ASP A 235 -26.76 -11.53 3.18
N ILE A 236 -27.92 -11.85 2.62
CA ILE A 236 -29.05 -12.43 3.35
C ILE A 236 -28.90 -13.95 3.37
N LEU A 237 -29.25 -14.58 4.49
CA LEU A 237 -29.18 -16.04 4.63
C LEU A 237 -30.02 -16.75 3.55
N PRO A 238 -29.43 -17.70 2.81
CA PRO A 238 -30.15 -18.54 1.85
C PRO A 238 -31.44 -19.16 2.39
N ASP A 239 -31.44 -19.63 3.64
CA ASP A 239 -32.63 -20.20 4.30
C ASP A 239 -33.79 -19.20 4.38
N THR A 240 -33.50 -17.93 4.71
CA THR A 240 -34.49 -16.84 4.76
C THR A 240 -35.04 -16.52 3.38
N ILE A 241 -34.16 -16.50 2.35
CA ILE A 241 -34.57 -16.26 0.97
C ILE A 241 -35.44 -17.41 0.47
N GLU A 242 -35.08 -18.65 0.79
CA GLU A 242 -35.81 -19.86 0.38
C GLU A 242 -37.28 -19.82 0.81
N LEU A 243 -37.55 -19.35 2.04
CA LEU A 243 -38.91 -19.13 2.55
C LEU A 243 -39.71 -18.05 1.77
N ALA A 244 -39.02 -17.12 1.11
CA ALA A 244 -39.63 -16.01 0.38
C ALA A 244 -39.62 -16.16 -1.14
N ILE A 245 -39.14 -17.29 -1.69
CA ILE A 245 -39.05 -17.54 -3.13
C ILE A 245 -40.40 -17.33 -3.83
N ASP A 246 -41.49 -17.81 -3.24
CA ASP A 246 -42.84 -17.63 -3.80
C ASP A 246 -43.24 -16.16 -3.91
N SER A 247 -42.93 -15.38 -2.87
CA SER A 247 -43.15 -13.93 -2.86
C SER A 247 -42.34 -13.22 -3.96
N ILE A 248 -41.05 -13.55 -4.08
CA ILE A 248 -40.16 -13.02 -5.13
C ILE A 248 -40.70 -13.39 -6.52
N CYS A 249 -41.19 -14.62 -6.71
CA CYS A 249 -41.76 -15.07 -7.98
C CYS A 249 -42.98 -14.25 -8.43
N THR A 250 -43.64 -13.52 -7.53
CA THR A 250 -44.76 -12.65 -7.89
C THR A 250 -44.33 -11.32 -8.53
N LEU A 251 -43.04 -10.97 -8.47
CA LEU A 251 -42.49 -9.68 -8.92
C LEU A 251 -42.26 -9.62 -10.44
N LYS A 252 -43.35 -9.58 -11.22
CA LYS A 252 -43.26 -9.66 -12.70
C LYS A 252 -42.56 -8.47 -13.38
N ALA A 253 -42.34 -7.38 -12.66
CA ALA A 253 -41.62 -6.20 -13.13
C ALA A 253 -40.10 -6.26 -12.91
N LEU A 254 -39.60 -7.27 -12.19
CA LEU A 254 -38.20 -7.35 -11.77
C LEU A 254 -37.25 -7.54 -12.97
N ILE A 255 -36.18 -6.75 -12.98
CA ILE A 255 -35.14 -6.70 -14.02
C ILE A 255 -33.78 -7.14 -13.45
N LEU A 256 -33.47 -6.73 -12.22
CA LEU A 256 -32.24 -7.09 -11.51
C LEU A 256 -32.61 -7.83 -10.22
N LEU A 257 -32.08 -9.03 -10.05
CA LEU A 257 -32.18 -9.81 -8.83
C LEU A 257 -30.78 -10.18 -8.37
N ASP A 258 -30.44 -9.79 -7.15
CA ASP A 258 -29.18 -10.14 -6.52
C ASP A 258 -29.45 -10.97 -5.26
N LEU A 259 -29.02 -12.24 -5.31
CA LEU A 259 -29.09 -13.23 -4.24
C LEU A 259 -27.68 -13.63 -3.76
N SER A 260 -26.67 -12.83 -4.11
CA SER A 260 -25.28 -13.16 -3.80
C SER A 260 -25.05 -13.22 -2.30
N PHE A 261 -24.12 -14.06 -1.87
CA PHE A 261 -23.86 -14.34 -0.48
C PHE A 261 -22.36 -14.43 -0.24
N THR A 262 -21.84 -13.83 0.84
CA THR A 262 -20.44 -14.04 1.18
C THR A 262 -20.32 -15.38 1.89
N ARG A 263 -19.83 -16.39 1.16
CA ARG A 263 -19.72 -17.75 1.68
C ARG A 263 -18.82 -17.84 2.91
N ARG A 264 -19.29 -18.54 3.94
CA ARG A 264 -18.58 -18.75 5.21
C ARG A 264 -18.16 -20.22 5.31
N VAL A 265 -16.86 -20.47 5.46
CA VAL A 265 -16.28 -21.83 5.42
C VAL A 265 -16.85 -22.74 6.53
N HIS A 266 -17.19 -22.19 7.68
CA HIS A 266 -17.58 -22.96 8.86
C HIS A 266 -19.10 -23.16 9.03
N GLU A 267 -19.91 -22.43 8.27
CA GLU A 267 -21.38 -22.47 8.33
C GLU A 267 -21.98 -22.26 6.93
N PRO A 268 -21.93 -23.29 6.06
CA PRO A 268 -22.47 -23.17 4.71
C PRO A 268 -24.00 -23.17 4.75
N HIS A 269 -24.60 -22.00 4.56
CA HIS A 269 -26.03 -21.88 4.29
C HIS A 269 -26.28 -22.15 2.81
N ASN A 270 -27.15 -23.10 2.52
CA ASN A 270 -27.37 -23.61 1.18
C ASN A 270 -28.87 -23.78 0.93
N TYR A 271 -29.31 -23.48 -0.29
CA TYR A 271 -30.68 -23.74 -0.70
C TYR A 271 -30.93 -25.25 -0.74
N SER A 272 -32.07 -25.70 -0.21
CA SER A 272 -32.38 -27.13 -0.09
C SER A 272 -32.58 -27.81 -1.45
N LYS A 273 -33.22 -27.11 -2.39
CA LYS A 273 -33.44 -27.54 -3.78
C LYS A 273 -32.91 -26.49 -4.75
N PRO A 274 -31.58 -26.36 -4.93
CA PRO A 274 -30.99 -25.23 -5.65
C PRO A 274 -31.45 -25.13 -7.11
N THR A 275 -31.36 -26.24 -7.86
CA THR A 275 -31.75 -26.30 -9.28
C THR A 275 -33.22 -25.93 -9.48
N ILE A 276 -34.12 -26.45 -8.62
CA ILE A 276 -35.56 -26.16 -8.69
C ILE A 276 -35.85 -24.72 -8.30
N THR A 277 -35.19 -24.21 -7.26
CA THR A 277 -35.33 -22.83 -6.79
C THR A 277 -34.95 -21.84 -7.89
N LEU A 278 -33.79 -22.04 -8.51
CA LEU A 278 -33.35 -21.22 -9.63
C LEU A 278 -34.32 -21.32 -10.82
N ALA A 279 -34.70 -22.53 -11.23
CA ALA A 279 -35.66 -22.73 -12.32
C ALA A 279 -37.01 -22.02 -12.05
N LYS A 280 -37.52 -22.10 -10.82
CA LYS A 280 -38.76 -21.46 -10.39
C LYS A 280 -38.68 -19.94 -10.48
N LEU A 281 -37.57 -19.34 -10.04
CA LEU A 281 -37.31 -17.91 -10.16
C LEU A 281 -37.26 -17.48 -11.63
N ILE A 282 -36.44 -18.14 -12.45
CA ILE A 282 -36.27 -17.80 -13.88
C ILE A 282 -37.60 -17.87 -14.63
N ARG A 283 -38.36 -18.96 -14.47
CA ARG A 283 -39.68 -19.13 -15.12
C ARG A 283 -40.66 -18.02 -14.71
N SER A 284 -40.57 -17.57 -13.47
CA SER A 284 -41.51 -16.61 -12.89
C SER A 284 -41.20 -15.16 -13.21
N LEU A 285 -39.96 -14.83 -13.60
CA LEU A 285 -39.46 -13.47 -13.76
C LEU A 285 -39.16 -13.14 -15.24
N PRO A 286 -40.16 -12.80 -16.06
CA PRO A 286 -40.01 -12.71 -17.51
C PRO A 286 -39.19 -11.51 -18.01
N LYS A 287 -38.90 -10.53 -17.15
CA LYS A 287 -38.16 -9.30 -17.50
C LYS A 287 -36.74 -9.27 -16.94
N LEU A 288 -36.29 -10.36 -16.31
CA LEU A 288 -34.99 -10.44 -15.66
C LEU A 288 -33.87 -10.29 -16.71
N LEU A 289 -32.97 -9.33 -16.50
CA LEU A 289 -31.78 -9.08 -17.32
C LEU A 289 -30.48 -9.21 -16.53
N SER A 290 -30.53 -9.11 -15.20
CA SER A 290 -29.37 -9.23 -14.33
C SER A 290 -29.70 -10.16 -13.17
N LEU A 291 -28.88 -11.20 -13.02
CA LEU A 291 -29.01 -12.16 -11.94
C LEU A 291 -27.64 -12.34 -11.27
N ASP A 292 -27.56 -12.15 -9.96
CA ASP A 292 -26.39 -12.52 -9.19
C ASP A 292 -26.71 -13.66 -8.23
N ILE A 293 -25.99 -14.78 -8.35
CA ILE A 293 -26.09 -15.93 -7.44
C ILE A 293 -24.73 -16.28 -6.83
N SER A 294 -23.77 -15.35 -6.88
CA SER A 294 -22.40 -15.55 -6.38
C SER A 294 -22.37 -16.00 -4.92
N GLY A 295 -21.48 -16.95 -4.61
CA GLY A 295 -21.32 -17.51 -3.26
C GLY A 295 -22.46 -18.42 -2.78
N THR A 296 -23.40 -18.80 -3.66
CA THR A 296 -24.49 -19.74 -3.35
C THR A 296 -24.30 -21.11 -4.02
N ASN A 297 -25.19 -22.06 -3.72
CA ASN A 297 -25.28 -23.35 -4.41
C ASN A 297 -26.32 -23.39 -5.55
N LEU A 298 -26.92 -22.25 -5.93
CA LEU A 298 -28.05 -22.20 -6.88
C LEU A 298 -27.74 -22.73 -8.29
N ALA A 299 -26.46 -22.84 -8.68
CA ALA A 299 -26.09 -23.46 -9.94
C ALA A 299 -26.38 -24.98 -9.99
N GLY A 300 -26.70 -25.62 -8.85
CA GLY A 300 -26.98 -27.06 -8.80
C GLY A 300 -25.73 -27.92 -8.95
N ALA A 301 -25.89 -29.24 -9.14
CA ALA A 301 -24.77 -30.16 -9.23
C ALA A 301 -24.04 -30.09 -10.59
N PHE A 302 -22.71 -30.23 -10.61
CA PHE A 302 -21.92 -30.19 -11.85
C PHE A 302 -22.10 -31.46 -12.71
N SER A 303 -22.35 -32.62 -12.09
CA SER A 303 -22.18 -33.94 -12.71
C SER A 303 -23.46 -34.70 -13.06
N PHE A 304 -24.62 -34.05 -13.13
CA PHE A 304 -25.86 -34.72 -13.55
C PHE A 304 -26.15 -34.47 -15.03
N ASN A 305 -26.67 -35.50 -15.70
CA ASN A 305 -27.04 -35.42 -17.12
C ASN A 305 -28.09 -34.30 -17.31
N SER A 306 -27.78 -33.29 -18.11
CA SER A 306 -28.67 -32.14 -18.37
C SER A 306 -30.11 -32.54 -18.75
N ASN A 307 -30.30 -33.68 -19.43
CA ASN A 307 -31.62 -34.19 -19.78
C ASN A 307 -32.39 -34.72 -18.56
N GLU A 308 -31.69 -35.34 -17.61
CA GLU A 308 -32.27 -35.84 -16.36
C GLU A 308 -32.63 -34.70 -15.41
N GLU A 309 -31.77 -33.68 -15.29
CA GLU A 309 -32.10 -32.47 -14.52
C GLU A 309 -33.28 -31.72 -15.14
N LEU A 310 -33.33 -31.62 -16.47
CA LEU A 310 -34.46 -30.99 -17.13
C LEU A 310 -35.76 -31.78 -16.92
N ALA A 311 -35.71 -33.12 -16.99
CA ALA A 311 -36.86 -33.97 -16.67
C ALA A 311 -37.30 -33.79 -15.20
N TYR A 312 -36.33 -33.69 -14.28
CA TYR A 312 -36.60 -33.41 -12.87
C TYR A 312 -37.27 -32.04 -12.67
N ILE A 313 -36.74 -30.98 -13.30
CA ILE A 313 -37.34 -29.64 -13.29
C ILE A 313 -38.76 -29.68 -13.87
N LYS A 314 -38.96 -30.35 -15.02
CA LYS A 314 -40.29 -30.45 -15.66
C LYS A 314 -41.31 -31.12 -14.73
N LYS A 315 -40.90 -32.20 -14.06
CA LYS A 315 -41.73 -32.92 -13.11
C LYS A 315 -42.07 -32.06 -11.89
N GLU A 316 -41.08 -31.47 -11.22
CA GLU A 316 -41.30 -30.69 -9.98
C GLU A 316 -42.08 -29.41 -10.23
N LEU A 317 -41.87 -28.73 -11.36
CA LEU A 317 -42.54 -27.47 -11.71
C LEU A 317 -43.80 -27.67 -12.58
N SER A 318 -44.21 -28.92 -12.83
CA SER A 318 -45.38 -29.25 -13.67
C SER A 318 -45.35 -28.55 -15.04
N ILE A 319 -44.20 -28.60 -15.70
CA ILE A 319 -43.96 -28.00 -17.02
C ILE A 319 -44.43 -28.97 -18.11
N ASP A 320 -45.09 -28.45 -19.14
CA ASP A 320 -45.51 -29.25 -20.31
C ASP A 320 -44.30 -29.88 -21.01
N GLU A 321 -44.40 -31.16 -21.35
CA GLU A 321 -43.35 -31.87 -22.07
C GLU A 321 -43.02 -31.20 -23.41
N HIS A 322 -44.00 -30.53 -24.03
CA HIS A 322 -43.88 -29.85 -25.31
C HIS A 322 -43.30 -28.42 -25.24
N GLU A 323 -43.06 -27.86 -24.04
CA GLU A 323 -42.43 -26.54 -23.92
C GLU A 323 -40.98 -26.59 -24.41
N THR A 324 -40.65 -25.73 -25.38
CA THR A 324 -39.33 -25.68 -26.03
C THR A 324 -38.43 -24.63 -25.38
N PHE A 325 -37.19 -25.00 -25.10
CA PHE A 325 -36.18 -24.12 -24.50
C PHE A 325 -35.24 -23.60 -25.58
N THR A 326 -35.16 -22.28 -25.73
CA THR A 326 -34.37 -21.62 -26.78
C THR A 326 -32.95 -21.26 -26.31
N ILE A 327 -32.74 -21.12 -25.00
CA ILE A 327 -31.46 -20.78 -24.41
C ILE A 327 -30.71 -22.05 -23.98
N ARG A 328 -29.46 -22.18 -24.42
CA ARG A 328 -28.57 -23.27 -24.02
C ARG A 328 -27.82 -22.87 -22.75
N SER A 329 -27.84 -23.73 -21.74
CA SER A 329 -27.00 -23.57 -20.55
C SER A 329 -26.61 -24.90 -19.92
N SER A 330 -25.43 -24.95 -19.30
CA SER A 330 -24.99 -26.05 -18.43
C SER A 330 -25.39 -25.86 -16.96
N ILE A 331 -26.06 -24.76 -16.64
CA ILE A 331 -26.76 -24.57 -15.36
C ILE A 331 -28.23 -24.85 -15.64
N ALA A 332 -28.76 -25.98 -15.19
CA ALA A 332 -30.09 -26.44 -15.61
C ALA A 332 -31.21 -25.46 -15.22
N GLY A 333 -31.10 -24.76 -14.09
CA GLY A 333 -32.06 -23.74 -13.69
C GLY A 333 -32.16 -22.56 -14.68
N LEU A 334 -31.12 -22.31 -15.48
CA LEU A 334 -31.10 -21.24 -16.48
C LEU A 334 -31.66 -21.67 -17.85
N LEU A 335 -31.95 -22.96 -18.07
CA LEU A 335 -32.55 -23.44 -19.33
C LEU A 335 -33.93 -22.83 -19.60
N LEU A 336 -34.61 -22.37 -18.55
CA LEU A 336 -35.94 -21.74 -18.64
C LEU A 336 -35.89 -20.25 -19.02
N LEU A 337 -34.70 -19.68 -19.26
CA LEU A 337 -34.55 -18.30 -19.71
C LEU A 337 -35.19 -18.11 -21.10
N LYS A 338 -35.83 -16.96 -21.29
CA LYS A 338 -36.45 -16.57 -22.57
C LYS A 338 -35.49 -15.77 -23.47
N HIS A 339 -34.51 -15.14 -22.87
CA HIS A 339 -33.49 -14.31 -23.52
C HIS A 339 -32.19 -14.39 -22.71
N GLU A 340 -31.09 -14.05 -23.36
CA GLU A 340 -29.78 -13.94 -22.72
C GLU A 340 -29.77 -12.79 -21.70
N LEU A 341 -29.12 -13.00 -20.55
CA LEU A 341 -28.96 -11.97 -19.52
C LEU A 341 -27.92 -10.93 -19.96
N ASP A 342 -28.09 -9.69 -19.51
CA ASP A 342 -27.03 -8.68 -19.61
C ASP A 342 -25.91 -8.97 -18.59
N PHE A 343 -26.25 -9.54 -17.44
CA PHE A 343 -25.31 -9.88 -16.38
C PHE A 343 -25.67 -11.19 -15.65
N LEU A 344 -24.67 -12.03 -15.40
CA LEU A 344 -24.79 -13.23 -14.57
C LEU A 344 -23.63 -13.31 -13.57
N GLY A 345 -23.94 -13.26 -12.28
CA GLY A 345 -22.96 -13.34 -11.20
C GLY A 345 -22.71 -14.79 -10.76
N LEU A 346 -21.48 -15.29 -10.92
CA LEU A 346 -21.09 -16.67 -10.60
C LEU A 346 -19.81 -16.79 -9.78
N PHE A 347 -19.37 -15.71 -9.14
CA PHE A 347 -18.16 -15.76 -8.32
C PHE A 347 -18.37 -16.66 -7.10
N ASP A 348 -17.46 -17.61 -6.86
CA ASP A 348 -17.46 -18.52 -5.70
C ASP A 348 -18.75 -19.36 -5.55
N VAL A 349 -19.41 -19.66 -6.68
CA VAL A 349 -20.58 -20.54 -6.72
C VAL A 349 -20.14 -22.00 -6.57
N GLU A 350 -20.88 -22.78 -5.76
CA GLU A 350 -20.60 -24.20 -5.57
C GLU A 350 -20.58 -24.99 -6.89
N GLU A 351 -19.95 -26.17 -6.87
CA GLU A 351 -19.95 -27.09 -8.02
C GLU A 351 -19.43 -26.43 -9.30
N ARG A 352 -18.39 -25.60 -9.13
CA ARG A 352 -17.64 -24.90 -10.19
C ARG A 352 -18.56 -24.14 -11.16
N GLY A 353 -19.52 -23.37 -10.62
CA GLY A 353 -20.52 -22.66 -11.41
C GLY A 353 -19.93 -21.79 -12.54
N SER A 354 -18.87 -21.04 -12.26
CA SER A 354 -18.19 -20.18 -13.24
C SER A 354 -17.35 -20.93 -14.29
N ALA A 355 -17.00 -22.20 -14.04
CA ALA A 355 -16.24 -23.03 -14.98
C ALA A 355 -17.11 -23.81 -15.98
N ARG A 356 -18.43 -23.65 -15.91
CA ARG A 356 -19.35 -24.38 -16.78
C ARG A 356 -19.50 -23.73 -18.16
N GLN A 357 -19.97 -24.49 -19.14
CA GLN A 357 -20.08 -24.06 -20.55
C GLN A 357 -21.44 -23.42 -20.87
N TRP A 358 -21.53 -22.62 -21.93
CA TRP A 358 -22.79 -22.00 -22.37
C TRP A 358 -23.48 -21.19 -21.27
N LEU A 359 -22.75 -20.27 -20.64
CA LEU A 359 -23.32 -19.36 -19.65
C LEU A 359 -24.09 -18.25 -20.40
N PRO A 360 -25.42 -18.12 -20.21
CA PRO A 360 -26.27 -17.31 -21.08
C PRO A 360 -26.30 -15.83 -20.63
N ALA A 361 -25.14 -15.16 -20.67
CA ALA A 361 -25.03 -13.75 -20.33
C ALA A 361 -23.88 -13.02 -21.05
N LYS A 362 -24.08 -11.73 -21.31
CA LYS A 362 -23.06 -10.86 -21.94
C LYS A 362 -21.87 -10.56 -21.03
N LYS A 363 -22.12 -10.34 -19.73
CA LYS A 363 -21.11 -10.08 -18.70
C LYS A 363 -21.23 -11.09 -17.58
N ILE A 364 -20.14 -11.77 -17.23
CA ILE A 364 -20.14 -12.85 -16.25
C ILE A 364 -19.04 -12.60 -15.21
N THR A 365 -19.39 -12.60 -13.92
CA THR A 365 -18.41 -12.67 -12.83
C THR A 365 -18.11 -14.12 -12.50
N GLY A 366 -16.90 -14.40 -12.03
CA GLY A 366 -16.44 -15.76 -11.77
C GLY A 366 -14.96 -15.81 -11.43
N GLU A 367 -14.49 -17.02 -11.17
CA GLU A 367 -13.11 -17.33 -10.80
C GLU A 367 -12.37 -18.28 -11.74
N HIS A 368 -12.99 -18.62 -12.88
CA HIS A 368 -12.43 -19.56 -13.85
C HIS A 368 -11.35 -18.95 -14.77
N SER A 369 -11.43 -17.65 -15.06
CA SER A 369 -10.47 -16.95 -15.93
C SER A 369 -10.10 -15.57 -15.37
N GLU A 370 -8.97 -15.02 -15.83
CA GLU A 370 -8.53 -13.67 -15.44
C GLU A 370 -9.56 -12.60 -15.83
N GLU A 371 -10.17 -12.70 -17.02
CA GLU A 371 -11.22 -11.79 -17.48
C GLU A 371 -12.44 -11.80 -16.56
N MET A 372 -12.87 -12.98 -16.12
CA MET A 372 -13.96 -13.12 -15.14
C MET A 372 -13.55 -12.54 -13.79
N MET A 373 -12.31 -12.72 -13.35
CA MET A 373 -11.81 -12.16 -12.10
C MET A 373 -11.74 -10.63 -12.13
N ILE A 374 -11.28 -10.03 -13.24
CA ILE A 374 -11.30 -8.57 -13.46
C ILE A 374 -12.74 -8.06 -13.46
N THR A 375 -13.65 -8.80 -14.11
CA THR A 375 -15.07 -8.51 -14.09
C THR A 375 -15.63 -8.56 -12.66
N SER A 376 -15.28 -9.58 -11.86
CA SER A 376 -15.63 -9.71 -10.45
C SER A 376 -15.11 -8.54 -9.62
N LEU A 377 -13.82 -8.18 -9.74
CA LEU A 377 -13.22 -7.03 -9.06
C LEU A 377 -14.01 -5.74 -9.35
N SER A 378 -14.31 -5.50 -10.63
CA SER A 378 -15.02 -4.28 -11.05
C SER A 378 -16.45 -4.23 -10.53
N HIS A 379 -17.14 -5.38 -10.47
CA HIS A 379 -18.55 -5.43 -10.12
C HIS A 379 -18.77 -5.38 -8.60
N TYR A 380 -17.91 -6.03 -7.83
CA TYR A 380 -18.03 -6.14 -6.38
C TYR A 380 -17.24 -5.06 -5.62
N MET A 381 -16.90 -3.93 -6.27
CA MET A 381 -16.09 -2.85 -5.69
C MET A 381 -16.63 -2.25 -4.39
N GLU A 382 -17.92 -2.44 -4.07
CA GLU A 382 -18.53 -1.95 -2.82
C GLU A 382 -18.57 -3.00 -1.70
N ARG A 383 -18.12 -4.23 -1.97
CA ARG A 383 -18.26 -5.42 -1.09
C ARG A 383 -16.88 -5.92 -0.65
N SER A 384 -16.32 -5.30 0.39
CA SER A 384 -14.99 -5.63 0.93
C SER A 384 -14.82 -7.13 1.23
N ASN A 385 -15.86 -7.81 1.72
CA ASN A 385 -15.80 -9.25 2.00
C ASN A 385 -15.63 -10.09 0.72
N MET A 386 -16.45 -9.83 -0.31
CA MET A 386 -16.32 -10.50 -1.60
C MET A 386 -14.99 -10.14 -2.28
N LEU A 387 -14.59 -8.86 -2.26
CA LEU A 387 -13.30 -8.40 -2.80
C LEU A 387 -12.12 -9.10 -2.15
N THR A 388 -12.16 -9.32 -0.84
CA THR A 388 -11.12 -10.07 -0.13
C THR A 388 -10.95 -11.47 -0.71
N HIS A 389 -12.07 -12.18 -0.98
CA HIS A 389 -12.03 -13.50 -1.61
C HIS A 389 -11.53 -13.40 -3.06
N ILE A 390 -12.02 -12.43 -3.84
CA ILE A 390 -11.60 -12.21 -5.24
C ILE A 390 -10.08 -11.97 -5.30
N MET A 391 -9.54 -11.08 -4.47
CA MET A 391 -8.10 -10.82 -4.40
C MET A 391 -7.33 -12.06 -3.96
N ALA A 392 -7.83 -12.85 -3.01
CA ALA A 392 -7.19 -14.11 -2.62
C ALA A 392 -7.14 -15.14 -3.76
N HIS A 393 -8.19 -15.22 -4.59
CA HIS A 393 -8.19 -16.03 -5.81
C HIS A 393 -7.20 -15.50 -6.86
N LEU A 394 -7.16 -14.18 -7.09
CA LEU A 394 -6.19 -13.56 -7.99
C LEU A 394 -4.75 -13.79 -7.55
N PHE A 395 -4.45 -13.65 -6.27
CA PHE A 395 -3.13 -13.96 -5.72
C PHE A 395 -2.72 -15.40 -6.05
N ARG A 396 -3.62 -16.38 -5.87
CA ARG A 396 -3.33 -17.77 -6.24
C ARG A 396 -3.11 -17.95 -7.74
N LEU A 397 -3.88 -17.24 -8.58
CA LEU A 397 -3.70 -17.26 -10.03
C LEU A 397 -2.33 -16.70 -10.41
N TYR A 398 -1.97 -15.52 -9.93
CA TYR A 398 -0.73 -14.81 -10.26
C TYR A 398 0.52 -15.51 -9.71
N ASN A 399 0.41 -16.24 -8.60
CA ASN A 399 1.51 -17.03 -8.09
C ASN A 399 1.87 -18.24 -8.98
N HIS A 400 0.97 -18.69 -9.87
CA HIS A 400 1.21 -19.89 -10.69
C HIS A 400 1.22 -19.63 -12.20
N TYR A 401 0.62 -18.54 -12.67
CA TYR A 401 0.40 -18.28 -14.08
C TYR A 401 0.80 -16.86 -14.48
N THR A 402 1.15 -16.70 -15.76
CA THR A 402 1.47 -15.39 -16.35
C THR A 402 0.23 -14.50 -16.39
N ILE A 403 0.37 -13.28 -15.88
CA ILE A 403 -0.67 -12.25 -15.88
C ILE A 403 -0.89 -11.73 -17.30
N GLN A 404 -2.11 -11.80 -17.81
CA GLN A 404 -2.43 -11.30 -19.16
C GLN A 404 -2.77 -9.81 -19.16
N ASN A 405 -3.44 -9.31 -18.10
CA ASN A 405 -3.90 -7.92 -18.04
C ASN A 405 -3.45 -7.23 -16.74
N PRO A 406 -2.12 -7.08 -16.50
CA PRO A 406 -1.58 -6.59 -15.23
C PRO A 406 -2.01 -5.16 -14.90
N PHE A 407 -2.22 -4.32 -15.92
CA PHE A 407 -2.62 -2.92 -15.74
C PHE A 407 -4.05 -2.76 -15.25
N ASP A 408 -5.00 -3.40 -15.94
CA ASP A 408 -6.42 -3.29 -15.60
C ASP A 408 -6.69 -3.96 -14.24
N ALA A 409 -6.11 -5.13 -14.02
CA ALA A 409 -6.22 -5.82 -12.74
C ALA A 409 -5.56 -5.01 -11.61
N GLY A 410 -4.32 -4.54 -11.80
CA GLY A 410 -3.62 -3.77 -10.78
C GLY A 410 -4.29 -2.44 -10.47
N LYS A 411 -4.90 -1.77 -11.47
CA LYS A 411 -5.73 -0.58 -11.24
C LYS A 411 -6.93 -0.89 -10.35
N LEU A 412 -7.69 -1.95 -10.66
CA LEU A 412 -8.86 -2.33 -9.86
C LEU A 412 -8.46 -2.80 -8.46
N ILE A 413 -7.31 -3.48 -8.31
CA ILE A 413 -6.79 -3.86 -6.99
C ILE A 413 -6.46 -2.62 -6.17
N MET A 414 -5.76 -1.64 -6.77
CA MET A 414 -5.49 -0.36 -6.12
C MET A 414 -6.78 0.38 -5.74
N ASP A 415 -7.76 0.44 -6.65
CA ASP A 415 -9.05 1.09 -6.39
C ASP A 415 -9.76 0.42 -5.19
N GLY A 416 -9.76 -0.91 -5.11
CA GLY A 416 -10.33 -1.66 -3.98
C GLY A 416 -9.56 -1.43 -2.68
N MET A 417 -8.23 -1.44 -2.71
CA MET A 417 -7.40 -1.15 -1.53
C MET A 417 -7.57 0.28 -1.03
N GLU A 418 -7.67 1.26 -1.93
CA GLU A 418 -7.87 2.67 -1.58
C GLU A 418 -9.24 2.88 -0.92
N LYS A 419 -10.28 2.27 -1.50
CA LYS A 419 -11.65 2.38 -1.02
C LYS A 419 -11.85 1.70 0.34
N HIS A 420 -11.27 0.51 0.51
CA HIS A 420 -11.42 -0.32 1.70
C HIS A 420 -10.16 -0.27 2.57
N LEU A 421 -9.63 0.95 2.82
CA LEU A 421 -8.32 1.14 3.46
C LEU A 421 -8.22 0.44 4.82
N TYR A 422 -9.30 0.37 5.59
CA TYR A 422 -9.29 -0.19 6.95
C TYR A 422 -9.62 -1.69 7.02
N ASP A 423 -9.94 -2.34 5.89
CA ASP A 423 -10.14 -3.79 5.84
C ASP A 423 -8.79 -4.51 5.78
N ARG A 424 -8.36 -5.02 6.93
CA ARG A 424 -7.07 -5.72 7.11
C ARG A 424 -6.89 -6.90 6.14
N SER A 425 -7.94 -7.70 5.93
CA SER A 425 -7.86 -8.91 5.11
C SER A 425 -7.75 -8.55 3.63
N LEU A 426 -8.54 -7.56 3.19
CA LEU A 426 -8.48 -7.02 1.85
C LEU A 426 -7.11 -6.42 1.55
N GLN A 427 -6.56 -5.58 2.44
CA GLN A 427 -5.23 -4.99 2.25
C GLN A 427 -4.14 -6.06 2.14
N THR A 428 -4.24 -7.14 2.91
CA THR A 428 -3.30 -8.26 2.85
C THR A 428 -3.35 -8.97 1.50
N SER A 429 -4.55 -9.31 1.03
CA SER A 429 -4.73 -9.99 -0.27
C SER A 429 -4.34 -9.08 -1.44
N GLY A 430 -4.78 -7.82 -1.42
CA GLY A 430 -4.50 -6.84 -2.48
C GLY A 430 -3.01 -6.53 -2.60
N SER A 431 -2.31 -6.29 -1.48
CA SER A 431 -0.85 -6.07 -1.50
C SER A 431 -0.08 -7.29 -2.00
N ALA A 432 -0.55 -8.51 -1.71
CA ALA A 432 0.04 -9.73 -2.24
C ALA A 432 -0.13 -9.85 -3.77
N CYS A 433 -1.27 -9.42 -4.32
CA CYS A 433 -1.46 -9.34 -5.77
C CYS A 433 -0.54 -8.29 -6.40
N LEU A 434 -0.42 -7.10 -5.79
CA LEU A 434 0.41 -6.02 -6.32
C LEU A 434 1.90 -6.37 -6.39
N TYR A 435 2.39 -7.22 -5.49
CA TYR A 435 3.75 -7.77 -5.57
C TYR A 435 4.02 -8.43 -6.94
N TYR A 436 3.12 -9.29 -7.41
CA TYR A 436 3.26 -9.93 -8.73
C TYR A 436 3.04 -8.96 -9.89
N VAL A 437 2.17 -7.97 -9.72
CA VAL A 437 1.98 -6.92 -10.73
C VAL A 437 3.28 -6.14 -10.94
N VAL A 438 3.98 -5.76 -9.86
CA VAL A 438 5.31 -5.13 -9.94
C VAL A 438 6.33 -6.05 -10.61
N ASP A 439 6.24 -7.36 -10.35
CA ASP A 439 7.16 -8.37 -10.89
C ASP A 439 7.22 -8.35 -12.43
N MET A 440 6.09 -8.08 -13.08
CA MET A 440 5.98 -8.03 -14.53
C MET A 440 6.79 -6.90 -15.18
N PHE A 441 7.09 -5.83 -14.45
CA PHE A 441 7.79 -4.66 -15.00
C PHE A 441 9.32 -4.80 -15.04
N GLN A 442 9.88 -5.92 -14.56
CA GLN A 442 11.33 -6.07 -14.38
C GLN A 442 12.13 -6.08 -15.67
N ASN A 443 11.51 -6.58 -16.73
CA ASN A 443 12.15 -6.76 -18.03
C ASN A 443 11.62 -5.75 -19.06
N GLU A 444 10.83 -4.76 -18.62
CA GLU A 444 10.32 -3.71 -19.49
C GLU A 444 11.40 -2.70 -19.82
N SER A 445 11.41 -2.19 -21.06
CA SER A 445 12.35 -1.13 -21.47
C SER A 445 12.06 0.19 -20.74
N ASP A 446 13.08 1.05 -20.58
CA ASP A 446 12.92 2.37 -19.95
C ASP A 446 11.78 3.19 -20.58
N THR A 447 11.66 3.16 -21.91
CA THR A 447 10.57 3.85 -22.64
C THR A 447 9.17 3.36 -22.26
N MET A 448 9.04 2.07 -21.93
CA MET A 448 7.78 1.49 -21.47
C MET A 448 7.52 1.84 -20.01
N LEU A 449 8.56 1.87 -19.16
CA LEU A 449 8.44 2.29 -17.77
C LEU A 449 8.00 3.75 -17.65
N GLU A 450 8.50 4.64 -18.50
CA GLU A 450 8.06 6.05 -18.57
C GLU A 450 6.54 6.17 -18.83
N LYS A 451 6.00 5.33 -19.72
CA LYS A 451 4.56 5.30 -20.01
C LYS A 451 3.71 4.94 -18.79
N TYR A 452 4.27 4.15 -17.86
CA TYR A 452 3.58 3.69 -16.65
C TYR A 452 4.05 4.41 -15.39
N HIS A 453 4.73 5.54 -15.52
CA HIS A 453 5.28 6.28 -14.39
C HIS A 453 4.23 6.62 -13.34
N ASP A 454 3.12 7.23 -13.75
CA ASP A 454 2.03 7.63 -12.84
C ASP A 454 1.35 6.41 -12.20
N TYR A 455 1.27 5.30 -12.93
CA TYR A 455 0.72 4.05 -12.44
C TYR A 455 1.59 3.45 -11.33
N LEU A 456 2.91 3.34 -11.55
CA LEU A 456 3.86 2.80 -10.58
C LEU A 456 3.99 3.71 -9.35
N LYS A 457 3.95 5.03 -9.56
CA LYS A 457 3.90 6.00 -8.46
C LYS A 457 2.64 5.83 -7.61
N ARG A 458 1.47 5.69 -8.24
CA ARG A 458 0.21 5.41 -7.53
C ARG A 458 0.30 4.09 -6.74
N LEU A 459 0.84 3.03 -7.35
CA LEU A 459 1.03 1.74 -6.70
C LEU A 459 1.87 1.86 -5.42
N LEU A 460 3.01 2.55 -5.48
CA LEU A 460 3.85 2.80 -4.32
C LEU A 460 3.09 3.55 -3.22
N ILE A 461 2.35 4.61 -3.58
CA ILE A 461 1.55 5.39 -2.63
C ILE A 461 0.48 4.53 -1.95
N ILE A 462 -0.21 3.67 -2.70
CA ILE A 462 -1.22 2.74 -2.15
C ILE A 462 -0.59 1.77 -1.15
N ILE A 463 0.55 1.17 -1.50
CA ILE A 463 1.27 0.26 -0.61
C ILE A 463 1.71 0.98 0.68
N LEU A 464 2.33 2.16 0.56
CA LEU A 464 2.78 2.95 1.71
C LEU A 464 1.61 3.39 2.60
N THR A 465 0.48 3.76 2.00
CA THR A 465 -0.73 4.16 2.73
C THR A 465 -1.32 2.98 3.50
N ALA A 466 -1.41 1.81 2.87
CA ALA A 466 -1.88 0.59 3.51
C ALA A 466 -0.94 0.11 4.63
N MET A 467 0.39 0.18 4.43
CA MET A 467 1.39 -0.12 5.47
C MET A 467 1.23 0.81 6.67
N LYS A 468 1.03 2.11 6.43
CA LYS A 468 0.82 3.10 7.50
C LYS A 468 -0.48 2.85 8.27
N ALA A 469 -1.58 2.55 7.57
CA ALA A 469 -2.87 2.29 8.20
C ALA A 469 -2.88 0.98 9.02
N HIS A 470 -2.09 -0.01 8.60
CA HIS A 470 -2.03 -1.35 9.21
C HIS A 470 -0.65 -1.67 9.77
N ILE A 471 -0.01 -0.69 10.42
CA ILE A 471 1.40 -0.79 10.85
C ILE A 471 1.67 -1.96 11.82
N HIS A 472 0.66 -2.38 12.58
CA HIS A 472 0.73 -3.52 13.51
C HIS A 472 0.33 -4.87 12.88
N HIS A 473 -0.01 -4.91 11.59
CA HIS A 473 -0.44 -6.14 10.90
C HIS A 473 0.69 -6.73 10.06
N SER A 474 1.40 -7.71 10.64
CA SER A 474 2.60 -8.31 10.05
C SER A 474 2.48 -8.75 8.59
N PRO A 475 1.40 -9.44 8.14
CA PRO A 475 1.25 -9.80 6.72
C PRO A 475 1.24 -8.60 5.76
N MET A 476 0.58 -7.50 6.12
CA MET A 476 0.55 -6.28 5.29
C MET A 476 1.94 -5.65 5.21
N ILE A 477 2.65 -5.55 6.35
CA ILE A 477 4.02 -5.03 6.37
C ILE A 477 4.97 -5.92 5.55
N ARG A 478 4.88 -7.24 5.69
CA ARG A 478 5.69 -8.17 4.91
C ARG A 478 5.51 -7.95 3.41
N ASN A 479 4.26 -7.92 2.94
CA ASN A 479 3.95 -7.75 1.53
C ASN A 479 4.39 -6.38 1.01
N GLY A 480 4.21 -5.33 1.81
CA GLY A 480 4.66 -3.98 1.47
C GLY A 480 6.18 -3.89 1.34
N LEU A 481 6.93 -4.43 2.31
CA LEU A 481 8.40 -4.47 2.27
C LEU A 481 8.93 -5.25 1.07
N LEU A 482 8.34 -6.41 0.75
CA LEU A 482 8.73 -7.21 -0.41
C LEU A 482 8.45 -6.46 -1.72
N THR A 483 7.30 -5.79 -1.83
CA THR A 483 6.94 -4.99 -3.00
C THR A 483 7.89 -3.81 -3.19
N ILE A 484 8.18 -3.05 -2.11
CA ILE A 484 9.12 -1.92 -2.15
C ILE A 484 10.53 -2.40 -2.48
N SER A 485 10.99 -3.51 -1.89
CA SER A 485 12.31 -4.09 -2.20
C SER A 485 12.43 -4.44 -3.69
N ARG A 486 11.39 -5.05 -4.26
CA ARG A 486 11.32 -5.37 -5.70
C ARG A 486 11.37 -4.10 -6.55
N MET A 487 10.59 -3.09 -6.19
CA MET A 487 10.63 -1.78 -6.87
C MET A 487 11.99 -1.10 -6.74
N GLN A 488 12.67 -1.18 -5.60
CA GLN A 488 13.97 -0.56 -5.43
C GLN A 488 15.03 -1.17 -6.35
N MET A 489 15.01 -2.49 -6.53
CA MET A 489 15.99 -3.18 -7.40
C MET A 489 15.79 -2.88 -8.89
N HIS A 490 14.55 -2.66 -9.33
CA HIS A 490 14.21 -2.60 -10.76
C HIS A 490 13.65 -1.25 -11.21
N LEU A 491 13.16 -0.42 -10.29
CA LEU A 491 12.43 0.83 -10.52
C LEU A 491 12.86 1.96 -9.54
N PRO A 492 14.16 2.18 -9.28
CA PRO A 492 14.64 3.09 -8.22
C PRO A 492 14.12 4.53 -8.37
N ASN A 493 13.98 5.04 -9.60
CA ASN A 493 13.46 6.38 -9.88
C ASN A 493 12.02 6.58 -9.35
N HIS A 494 11.22 5.53 -9.26
CA HIS A 494 9.85 5.62 -8.74
C HIS A 494 9.84 5.71 -7.21
N ILE A 495 10.77 5.05 -6.53
CA ILE A 495 10.95 5.20 -5.08
C ILE A 495 11.30 6.65 -4.75
N MET A 496 12.13 7.31 -5.58
CA MET A 496 12.50 8.72 -5.38
C MET A 496 11.28 9.66 -5.40
N SER A 497 10.23 9.33 -6.15
CA SER A 497 9.01 10.14 -6.19
C SER A 497 8.21 10.15 -4.88
N ALA A 498 8.46 9.20 -3.98
CA ALA A 498 7.87 9.10 -2.65
C ALA A 498 8.94 8.80 -1.58
N PHE A 499 10.16 9.34 -1.76
CA PHE A 499 11.33 9.03 -0.95
C PHE A 499 11.09 9.27 0.55
N GLU A 500 10.72 10.51 0.92
CA GLU A 500 10.51 10.87 2.33
C GLU A 500 9.38 10.04 2.97
N GLN A 501 8.29 9.80 2.24
CA GLN A 501 7.18 8.98 2.73
C GLN A 501 7.61 7.54 2.97
N THR A 502 8.42 6.98 2.06
CA THR A 502 8.95 5.62 2.18
C THR A 502 9.82 5.50 3.43
N ILE A 503 10.79 6.41 3.60
CA ILE A 503 11.67 6.42 4.78
C ILE A 503 10.87 6.57 6.07
N ASN A 504 9.90 7.50 6.13
CA ASN A 504 9.09 7.73 7.32
C ASN A 504 8.24 6.51 7.72
N VAL A 505 7.66 5.78 6.74
CA VAL A 505 6.90 4.55 7.04
C VAL A 505 7.82 3.44 7.56
N LEU A 506 9.01 3.28 6.98
CA LEU A 506 10.00 2.28 7.41
C LEU A 506 10.52 2.57 8.83
N ILE A 507 10.89 3.82 9.10
CA ILE A 507 11.30 4.28 10.44
C ILE A 507 10.20 4.01 11.45
N LYS A 508 8.96 4.42 11.13
CA LYS A 508 7.85 4.25 12.06
C LYS A 508 7.58 2.78 12.38
N PHE A 509 7.68 1.90 11.39
CA PHE A 509 7.57 0.46 11.62
C PHE A 509 8.68 -0.05 12.55
N ILE A 510 9.94 0.33 12.29
CA ILE A 510 11.08 -0.12 13.08
C ILE A 510 10.98 0.38 14.52
N GLU A 511 10.65 1.65 14.75
CA GLU A 511 10.42 2.19 16.09
C GLU A 511 9.36 1.40 16.86
N LEU A 512 8.22 1.08 16.22
CA LEU A 512 7.18 0.28 16.85
C LEU A 512 7.66 -1.13 17.16
N TYR A 513 8.35 -1.78 16.22
CA TYR A 513 8.99 -3.08 16.41
C TYR A 513 9.93 -3.07 17.63
N LEU A 514 10.66 -1.97 17.83
CA LEU A 514 11.61 -1.83 18.92
C LEU A 514 10.91 -1.57 20.27
N HIS A 515 9.89 -0.73 20.33
CA HIS A 515 9.33 -0.30 21.61
C HIS A 515 8.11 -1.11 22.08
N GLU A 516 7.52 -1.93 21.22
CA GLU A 516 6.38 -2.77 21.61
C GLU A 516 6.83 -4.07 22.32
N PRO A 517 6.11 -4.49 23.38
CA PRO A 517 6.45 -5.70 24.15
C PRO A 517 6.12 -7.01 23.42
N VAL A 518 5.75 -6.96 22.14
CA VAL A 518 5.31 -8.11 21.36
C VAL A 518 6.51 -8.85 20.79
N THR A 519 6.47 -10.18 20.80
CA THR A 519 7.43 -11.00 20.05
C THR A 519 7.18 -10.82 18.55
N HIS A 520 7.92 -9.92 17.94
CA HIS A 520 7.87 -9.70 16.50
C HIS A 520 8.72 -10.71 15.73
N ASP A 521 8.34 -10.98 14.48
CA ASP A 521 9.10 -11.80 13.53
C ASP A 521 10.42 -11.08 13.14
N PRO A 522 11.61 -11.61 13.50
CA PRO A 522 12.89 -11.00 13.18
C PRO A 522 13.11 -10.76 11.68
N LEU A 523 12.45 -11.57 10.83
CA LEU A 523 12.54 -11.41 9.38
C LEU A 523 11.93 -10.08 8.91
N LEU A 524 10.94 -9.54 9.61
CA LEU A 524 10.36 -8.24 9.24
C LEU A 524 11.32 -7.08 9.52
N LEU A 525 12.00 -7.11 10.66
CA LEU A 525 13.03 -6.12 10.97
C LEU A 525 14.18 -6.21 9.98
N HIS A 526 14.63 -7.44 9.68
CA HIS A 526 15.64 -7.68 8.65
C HIS A 526 15.22 -7.05 7.31
N ASN A 527 14.03 -7.39 6.80
CA ASN A 527 13.55 -6.88 5.51
C ASN A 527 13.41 -5.35 5.48
N ALA A 528 12.95 -4.73 6.57
CA ALA A 528 12.85 -3.28 6.66
C ALA A 528 14.22 -2.60 6.61
N LEU A 529 15.21 -3.13 7.34
CA LEU A 529 16.58 -2.64 7.29
C LEU A 529 17.24 -2.86 5.93
N THR A 530 16.97 -4.00 5.28
CA THR A 530 17.48 -4.28 3.92
C THR A 530 16.94 -3.27 2.92
N VAL A 531 15.65 -2.94 2.97
CA VAL A 531 15.06 -1.89 2.12
C VAL A 531 15.71 -0.53 2.39
N LEU A 532 15.84 -0.12 3.66
CA LEU A 532 16.52 1.12 4.02
C LEU A 532 17.97 1.15 3.52
N ASN A 533 18.69 0.04 3.65
CA ASN A 533 20.08 -0.09 3.21
C ASN A 533 20.22 0.06 1.70
N HIS A 534 19.33 -0.57 0.92
CA HIS A 534 19.31 -0.41 -0.53
C HIS A 534 18.99 1.04 -0.95
N ILE A 535 18.06 1.69 -0.26
CA ILE A 535 17.76 3.11 -0.51
C ILE A 535 18.99 3.97 -0.20
N ALA A 536 19.61 3.81 0.97
CA ALA A 536 20.80 4.56 1.37
C ALA A 536 22.00 4.37 0.43
N CYS A 537 22.16 3.16 -0.13
CA CYS A 537 23.18 2.85 -1.14
C CYS A 537 22.92 3.54 -2.49
N SER A 538 21.65 3.77 -2.84
CA SER A 538 21.25 4.33 -4.14
C SER A 538 21.23 5.86 -4.20
N VAL A 539 21.34 6.55 -3.07
CA VAL A 539 21.23 8.01 -2.98
C VAL A 539 22.55 8.67 -2.57
N ASP A 540 22.66 9.98 -2.73
CA ASP A 540 23.82 10.79 -2.32
C ASP A 540 23.38 12.11 -1.67
N GLY A 541 24.34 12.98 -1.36
CA GLY A 541 24.09 14.37 -0.98
C GLY A 541 23.00 14.59 0.06
N GLN A 542 21.95 15.33 -0.33
CA GLN A 542 20.90 15.82 0.58
C GLN A 542 19.98 14.71 1.09
N GLU A 543 19.78 13.67 0.28
CA GLU A 543 18.95 12.51 0.61
C GLU A 543 19.59 11.69 1.73
N LYS A 544 20.92 11.47 1.68
CA LYS A 544 21.63 10.82 2.81
C LYS A 544 21.61 11.66 4.08
N LEU A 545 21.77 12.98 3.96
CA LEU A 545 21.64 13.89 5.10
C LEU A 545 20.21 13.86 5.66
N PHE A 546 19.19 13.76 4.80
CA PHE A 546 17.80 13.58 5.23
C PHE A 546 17.64 12.29 6.03
N ILE A 547 18.12 11.14 5.54
CA ILE A 547 18.09 9.84 6.24
C ILE A 547 18.72 9.96 7.63
N GLY A 548 19.88 10.62 7.75
CA GLY A 548 20.52 10.88 9.04
C GLY A 548 19.74 11.84 9.93
N ARG A 549 19.10 12.88 9.38
CA ARG A 549 18.28 13.84 10.15
C ARG A 549 17.01 13.23 10.75
N VAL A 550 16.39 12.27 10.06
CA VAL A 550 15.13 11.65 10.51
C VAL A 550 15.29 10.52 11.54
N GLY A 551 16.52 10.20 11.97
CA GLY A 551 16.75 9.30 13.10
C GLY A 551 17.26 7.90 12.74
N VAL A 552 17.66 7.64 11.48
CA VAL A 552 18.05 6.27 11.07
C VAL A 552 19.37 5.81 11.72
N ILE A 553 20.30 6.73 12.00
CA ILE A 553 21.59 6.40 12.65
C ILE A 553 21.31 5.91 14.07
N GLU A 554 20.50 6.66 14.79
CA GLU A 554 20.06 6.42 16.16
C GLU A 554 19.36 5.06 16.27
N ILE A 555 18.42 4.77 15.35
CA ILE A 555 17.71 3.49 15.27
C ILE A 555 18.66 2.32 15.00
N ALA A 556 19.60 2.47 14.05
CA ALA A 556 20.54 1.40 13.72
C ALA A 556 21.46 1.07 14.91
N ILE A 557 21.94 2.08 15.64
CA ILE A 557 22.73 1.90 16.86
C ILE A 557 21.91 1.21 17.97
N GLU A 558 20.66 1.63 18.20
CA GLU A 558 19.78 0.98 19.18
C GLU A 558 19.57 -0.51 18.88
N ILE A 559 19.38 -0.85 17.59
CA ILE A 559 19.26 -2.24 17.15
C ILE A 559 20.54 -3.01 17.52
N ILE A 560 21.71 -2.48 17.17
CA ILE A 560 23.00 -3.12 17.48
C ILE A 560 23.17 -3.33 18.99
N HIS A 561 22.89 -2.32 19.81
CA HIS A 561 22.95 -2.40 21.28
C HIS A 561 22.04 -3.51 21.84
N ARG A 562 20.81 -3.64 21.33
CA ARG A 562 19.90 -4.71 21.76
C ARG A 562 20.46 -6.10 21.49
N PHE A 563 21.12 -6.30 20.35
CA PHE A 563 21.76 -7.57 20.01
C PHE A 563 23.06 -7.82 20.77
N LEU A 564 23.81 -6.76 21.12
CA LEU A 564 24.95 -6.83 22.04
C LEU A 564 24.53 -7.29 23.43
N ILE A 565 23.46 -6.70 24.00
CA ILE A 565 22.91 -7.10 25.31
C ILE A 565 22.49 -8.58 25.30
N LYS A 566 21.82 -9.01 24.22
CA LYS A 566 21.41 -10.41 24.01
C LYS A 566 22.57 -11.35 23.65
N LYS A 567 23.77 -10.82 23.44
CA LYS A 567 24.97 -11.53 23.00
C LYS A 567 24.76 -12.42 21.77
N THR A 568 23.92 -11.98 20.83
CA THR A 568 23.53 -12.77 19.65
C THR A 568 23.89 -12.02 18.38
N SER A 569 24.81 -12.55 17.57
CA SER A 569 25.05 -12.03 16.21
C SER A 569 24.05 -12.67 15.24
N CYS A 570 23.42 -11.87 14.39
CA CYS A 570 22.63 -12.35 13.26
C CYS A 570 22.74 -11.35 12.09
N GLU A 571 22.21 -11.72 10.92
CA GLU A 571 22.24 -10.92 9.70
C GLU A 571 21.69 -9.49 9.90
N ILE A 572 20.76 -9.29 10.84
CA ILE A 572 20.21 -7.97 11.20
C ILE A 572 21.32 -7.00 11.65
N VAL A 573 22.27 -7.47 12.45
CA VAL A 573 23.39 -6.64 12.93
C VAL A 573 24.31 -6.28 11.77
N GLU A 574 24.58 -7.22 10.86
CA GLU A 574 25.42 -6.98 9.67
C GLU A 574 24.77 -5.97 8.71
N VAL A 575 23.46 -6.09 8.48
CA VAL A 575 22.69 -5.12 7.67
C VAL A 575 22.65 -3.75 8.34
N ALA A 576 22.50 -3.66 9.66
CA ALA A 576 22.53 -2.39 10.39
C ALA A 576 23.87 -1.67 10.23
N TRP A 577 24.99 -2.39 10.33
CA TRP A 577 26.31 -1.81 10.08
C TRP A 577 26.53 -1.42 8.62
N THR A 578 26.00 -2.20 7.67
CA THR A 578 26.04 -1.86 6.24
C THR A 578 25.24 -0.58 5.95
N LEU A 579 24.08 -0.44 6.60
CA LEU A 579 23.24 0.75 6.51
C LEU A 579 23.98 1.98 7.03
N LEU A 580 24.60 1.89 8.22
CA LEU A 580 25.41 2.98 8.77
C LEU A 580 26.60 3.32 7.88
N TRP A 581 27.27 2.32 7.30
CA TRP A 581 28.36 2.54 6.34
C TRP A 581 27.88 3.31 5.12
N ASN A 582 26.75 2.94 4.53
CA ASN A 582 26.18 3.64 3.37
C ASN A 582 25.71 5.06 3.69
N ILE A 583 25.08 5.27 4.86
CA ILE A 583 24.57 6.59 5.28
C ILE A 583 25.71 7.57 5.56
N THR A 584 26.85 7.10 6.08
CA THR A 584 28.02 7.95 6.42
C THR A 584 28.93 8.25 5.23
N ASP A 585 28.82 7.50 4.15
CA ASP A 585 29.65 7.69 2.95
C ASP A 585 29.40 9.07 2.32
N GLU A 586 30.49 9.85 2.16
CA GLU A 586 30.53 11.23 1.67
C GLU A 586 29.66 12.24 2.46
N THR A 587 29.37 11.97 3.74
CA THR A 587 28.50 12.83 4.57
C THR A 587 29.10 13.13 5.97
N PRO A 588 29.94 14.18 6.08
CA PRO A 588 30.61 14.51 7.35
C PRO A 588 29.68 14.73 8.55
N GLU A 589 28.47 15.26 8.32
CA GLU A 589 27.47 15.44 9.38
C GLU A 589 26.98 14.10 9.94
N ASN A 590 26.74 13.10 9.08
CA ASN A 590 26.33 11.77 9.51
C ASN A 590 27.46 11.02 10.22
N CYS A 591 28.72 11.19 9.75
CA CYS A 591 29.90 10.69 10.47
C CYS A 591 30.00 11.28 11.89
N ARG A 592 29.73 12.59 12.02
CA ARG A 592 29.71 13.28 13.32
C ARG A 592 28.60 12.75 14.21
N LYS A 593 27.37 12.63 13.70
CA LYS A 593 26.24 12.05 14.43
C LYS A 593 26.53 10.64 14.96
N PHE A 594 27.15 9.79 14.15
CA PHE A 594 27.54 8.45 14.56
C PHE A 594 28.53 8.47 15.74
N LEU A 595 29.57 9.31 15.66
CA LEU A 595 30.62 9.39 16.67
C LEU A 595 30.16 10.12 17.95
N GLU A 596 29.72 11.37 17.80
CA GLU A 596 29.55 12.32 18.89
C GLU A 596 28.18 12.17 19.58
N ASP A 597 27.11 11.88 18.81
CA ASP A 597 25.74 11.86 19.36
C ASP A 597 25.29 10.46 19.83
N ASN A 598 25.94 9.38 19.35
CA ASN A 598 25.43 8.00 19.50
C ASN A 598 26.43 7.00 20.08
N ASP A 599 27.59 7.44 20.57
CA ASP A 599 28.63 6.56 21.12
C ASP A 599 29.00 5.40 20.16
N GLY A 600 29.00 5.69 18.85
CA GLY A 600 29.17 4.69 17.80
C GLY A 600 30.53 3.98 17.87
N LEU A 601 31.55 4.67 18.39
CA LEU A 601 32.89 4.13 18.55
C LEU A 601 32.96 3.10 19.70
N GLN A 602 32.30 3.35 20.83
CA GLN A 602 32.17 2.33 21.88
C GLN A 602 31.38 1.11 21.38
N THR A 603 30.28 1.35 20.65
CA THR A 603 29.48 0.30 20.02
C THR A 603 30.30 -0.61 19.10
N TYR A 604 31.18 0.00 18.30
CA TYR A 604 32.15 -0.72 17.47
C TYR A 604 33.05 -1.65 18.29
N TYR A 605 33.56 -1.19 19.44
CA TYR A 605 34.44 -2.01 20.29
C TYR A 605 33.71 -3.17 20.94
N ASP A 606 32.51 -2.92 21.47
CA ASP A 606 31.69 -3.97 22.08
C ASP A 606 31.37 -5.07 21.06
N CYS A 607 31.05 -4.69 19.81
CA CYS A 607 30.87 -5.64 18.71
C CYS A 607 32.15 -6.42 18.40
N LEU A 608 33.29 -5.75 18.34
CA LEU A 608 34.57 -6.36 17.97
C LEU A 608 35.12 -7.28 19.06
N GLU A 609 34.84 -7.01 20.33
CA GLU A 609 35.16 -7.89 21.45
C GLU A 609 34.28 -9.15 21.41
N LEU A 610 32.96 -8.97 21.22
CA LEU A 610 32.01 -10.07 21.28
C LEU A 610 32.03 -10.95 20.02
N TRP A 611 32.23 -10.36 18.84
CA TRP A 611 32.08 -11.00 17.53
C TRP A 611 33.36 -10.91 16.69
N SER A 612 34.51 -11.06 17.35
CA SER A 612 35.83 -10.97 16.71
C SER A 612 36.07 -11.96 15.57
N ASP A 613 35.30 -13.05 15.47
CA ASP A 613 35.36 -14.07 14.41
C ASP A 613 34.49 -13.75 13.18
N LYS A 614 33.57 -12.78 13.28
CA LYS A 614 32.63 -12.42 12.21
C LYS A 614 33.25 -11.47 11.19
N ARG A 615 33.86 -12.04 10.16
CA ARG A 615 34.64 -11.28 9.16
C ARG A 615 33.84 -10.20 8.43
N ASP A 616 32.66 -10.54 7.92
CA ASP A 616 31.83 -9.60 7.15
C ASP A 616 31.33 -8.44 8.00
N LEU A 617 30.94 -8.72 9.24
CA LEU A 617 30.61 -7.71 10.23
C LEU A 617 31.79 -6.75 10.48
N ILE A 618 32.98 -7.28 10.76
CA ILE A 618 34.19 -6.46 11.00
C ILE A 618 34.55 -5.63 9.77
N ARG A 619 34.40 -6.19 8.57
CA ARG A 619 34.61 -5.48 7.31
C ARG A 619 33.65 -4.30 7.17
N ASN A 620 32.35 -4.50 7.39
CA ASN A 620 31.35 -3.43 7.32
C ASN A 620 31.61 -2.33 8.36
N MET A 621 31.95 -2.72 9.59
CA MET A 621 32.33 -1.80 10.67
C MET A 621 33.56 -0.96 10.32
N LEU A 622 34.60 -1.58 9.73
CA LEU A 622 35.80 -0.88 9.27
C LEU A 622 35.51 0.03 8.07
N GLY A 623 34.62 -0.36 7.17
CA GLY A 623 34.16 0.48 6.06
C GLY A 623 33.59 1.81 6.55
N LEU A 624 32.72 1.76 7.57
CA LEU A 624 32.20 2.96 8.23
C LEU A 624 33.32 3.80 8.86
N LEU A 625 34.24 3.18 9.61
CA LEU A 625 35.35 3.93 10.20
C LEU A 625 36.28 4.53 9.14
N GLY A 626 36.36 3.93 7.96
CA GLY A 626 37.00 4.52 6.77
C GLY A 626 36.38 5.87 6.43
N ASN A 627 35.07 5.93 6.27
CA ASN A 627 34.34 7.17 6.00
C ASN A 627 34.54 8.23 7.09
N VAL A 628 34.56 7.80 8.36
CA VAL A 628 34.84 8.69 9.49
C VAL A 628 36.26 9.23 9.43
N ALA A 629 37.25 8.39 9.09
CA ALA A 629 38.65 8.78 9.00
C ALA A 629 38.91 9.74 7.83
N GLU A 630 38.10 9.73 6.78
CA GLU A 630 38.17 10.71 5.70
C GLU A 630 37.79 12.14 6.14
N VAL A 631 37.06 12.28 7.25
CA VAL A 631 36.66 13.57 7.83
C VAL A 631 37.75 14.05 8.78
N LYS A 632 38.55 15.02 8.33
CA LYS A 632 39.70 15.57 9.07
C LYS A 632 39.36 15.99 10.49
N GLU A 633 38.22 16.66 10.67
CA GLU A 633 37.79 17.18 11.96
C GLU A 633 37.48 16.06 12.97
N LEU A 634 37.13 14.85 12.50
CA LEU A 634 36.72 13.73 13.36
C LEU A 634 37.86 12.76 13.67
N ARG A 635 38.95 12.76 12.89
CA ARG A 635 40.08 11.81 13.02
C ARG A 635 40.68 11.73 14.42
N HIS A 636 40.68 12.82 15.18
CA HIS A 636 41.21 12.85 16.54
C HIS A 636 40.52 11.86 17.49
N HIS A 637 39.24 11.50 17.26
CA HIS A 637 38.54 10.46 18.03
C HIS A 637 39.11 9.05 17.80
N LEU A 638 39.73 8.81 16.65
CA LEU A 638 40.30 7.51 16.29
C LEU A 638 41.72 7.32 16.84
N VAL A 639 42.40 8.40 17.21
CA VAL A 639 43.79 8.37 17.70
C VAL A 639 43.80 8.25 19.22
N THR A 640 43.50 7.05 19.73
CA THR A 640 43.68 6.71 21.16
C THR A 640 44.54 5.45 21.30
N PRO A 641 45.21 5.21 22.44
CA PRO A 641 46.05 4.02 22.59
C PRO A 641 45.27 2.71 22.37
N MET A 642 44.03 2.65 22.87
CA MET A 642 43.14 1.51 22.71
C MET A 642 42.77 1.28 21.23
N HIS A 643 42.38 2.34 20.52
CA HIS A 643 41.93 2.26 19.13
C HIS A 643 43.08 1.87 18.21
N MET A 644 44.23 2.51 18.40
CA MET A 644 45.43 2.28 17.61
C MET A 644 45.96 0.85 17.77
N GLU A 645 45.96 0.29 18.99
CA GLU A 645 46.36 -1.11 19.19
C GLU A 645 45.44 -2.08 18.46
N LYS A 646 44.13 -1.80 18.45
CA LYS A 646 43.17 -2.62 17.73
C LYS A 646 43.36 -2.55 16.21
N PHE A 647 43.57 -1.35 15.65
CA PHE A 647 43.85 -1.20 14.22
C PHE A 647 45.14 -1.93 13.83
N ARG A 648 46.21 -1.83 14.63
CA ARG A 648 47.45 -2.59 14.38
C ARG A 648 47.20 -4.10 14.37
N SER A 649 46.41 -4.61 15.31
CA SER A 649 46.02 -6.02 15.36
C SER A 649 45.24 -6.44 14.12
N LEU A 650 44.29 -5.63 13.65
CA LEU A 650 43.48 -5.90 12.45
C LEU A 650 44.28 -5.81 11.16
N LEU A 651 45.21 -4.85 11.05
CA LEU A 651 46.14 -4.74 9.92
C LEU A 651 47.00 -6.00 9.76
N LYS A 652 47.47 -6.56 10.87
CA LYS A 652 48.30 -7.79 10.90
C LYS A 652 47.47 -9.06 10.77
N ARG A 653 46.14 -8.97 10.73
CA ARG A 653 45.23 -10.11 10.62
C ARG A 653 45.20 -10.63 9.18
N SER A 654 46.34 -11.02 8.64
CA SER A 654 46.45 -11.66 7.33
C SER A 654 46.21 -13.16 7.47
N GLN A 655 45.04 -13.63 7.04
CA GLN A 655 44.84 -15.06 6.76
C GLN A 655 45.25 -15.34 5.32
N VAL A 656 45.70 -16.57 5.04
CA VAL A 656 46.00 -17.00 3.66
C VAL A 656 44.76 -16.75 2.81
N ASN A 657 44.89 -15.89 1.80
CA ASN A 657 43.85 -15.52 0.82
C ASN A 657 42.73 -14.58 1.30
N ASP A 658 42.88 -13.77 2.35
CA ASP A 658 41.88 -12.75 2.73
C ASP A 658 42.54 -11.44 3.21
N ILE A 659 42.33 -10.36 2.43
CA ILE A 659 42.90 -9.02 2.69
C ILE A 659 41.83 -7.98 3.01
N GLU A 660 40.54 -8.33 3.09
CA GLU A 660 39.46 -7.35 3.24
C GLU A 660 39.59 -6.52 4.52
N ILE A 661 39.80 -7.20 5.65
CA ILE A 661 40.00 -6.54 6.95
C ILE A 661 41.30 -5.71 6.97
N PRO A 662 42.49 -6.28 6.62
CA PRO A 662 43.72 -5.50 6.52
C PRO A 662 43.64 -4.29 5.59
N TYR A 663 42.98 -4.43 4.44
CA TYR A 663 42.84 -3.35 3.46
C TYR A 663 42.01 -2.18 4.01
N ASN A 664 40.81 -2.46 4.55
CA ASN A 664 39.95 -1.42 5.11
C ASN A 664 40.60 -0.76 6.33
N CYS A 665 41.25 -1.55 7.19
CA CYS A 665 42.01 -1.03 8.32
C CYS A 665 43.19 -0.15 7.86
N GLY A 666 43.88 -0.55 6.78
CA GLY A 666 44.93 0.25 6.16
C GLY A 666 44.43 1.59 5.66
N GLY A 667 43.20 1.66 5.14
CA GLY A 667 42.59 2.92 4.71
C GLY A 667 42.28 3.87 5.86
N VAL A 668 41.79 3.34 6.99
CA VAL A 668 41.64 4.11 8.23
C VAL A 668 43.00 4.66 8.67
N LEU A 669 44.02 3.80 8.77
CA LEU A 669 45.35 4.20 9.22
C LEU A 669 46.04 5.17 8.26
N ALA A 670 45.87 5.01 6.95
CA ALA A 670 46.42 5.93 5.94
C ALA A 670 45.85 7.34 6.13
N ASN A 671 44.53 7.43 6.34
CA ASN A 671 43.90 8.69 6.68
C ASN A 671 44.43 9.25 8.00
N ILE A 672 44.59 8.46 9.06
CA ILE A 672 45.16 9.00 10.31
C ILE A 672 46.60 9.48 10.11
N LEU A 673 47.45 8.73 9.40
CA LEU A 673 48.85 9.08 9.14
C LEU A 673 49.01 10.40 8.37
N SER A 674 48.04 10.75 7.52
CA SER A 674 48.11 11.98 6.72
C SER A 674 47.94 13.28 7.52
N ASP A 675 47.52 13.24 8.79
CA ASP A 675 47.52 14.44 9.66
C ASP A 675 48.93 14.86 10.11
N GLY A 676 49.92 13.98 9.96
CA GLY A 676 51.29 14.23 10.40
C GLY A 676 51.48 14.06 11.92
N ILE A 677 52.72 14.26 12.36
CA ILE A 677 53.17 13.85 13.70
C ILE A 677 52.54 14.64 14.84
N ASP A 678 52.17 15.91 14.59
CA ASP A 678 51.68 16.80 15.64
C ASP A 678 50.25 16.45 16.06
N ALA A 679 49.39 16.02 15.13
CA ALA A 679 48.07 15.48 15.46
C ALA A 679 48.16 14.14 16.23
N TRP A 680 49.23 13.38 16.01
CA TRP A 680 49.44 12.07 16.61
C TRP A 680 49.90 12.14 18.08
N LYS A 681 50.75 13.12 18.42
CA LYS A 681 51.30 13.33 19.78
C LYS A 681 50.25 13.64 20.84
N ILE A 682 49.07 14.11 20.44
CA ILE A 682 48.01 14.54 21.36
C ILE A 682 47.17 13.34 21.83
N GLY A 683 47.09 12.26 21.04
CA GLY A 683 46.11 11.20 21.23
C GLY A 683 46.65 9.81 21.58
N SER A 684 47.89 9.47 21.21
CA SER A 684 48.40 8.09 21.35
C SER A 684 49.81 8.02 21.93
N SER A 685 50.05 7.01 22.78
CA SER A 685 51.39 6.63 23.24
C SER A 685 52.13 5.73 22.24
N ILE A 686 51.46 5.31 21.15
CA ILE A 686 52.04 4.49 20.10
C ILE A 686 52.73 5.41 19.08
N GLU A 687 53.99 5.13 18.78
CA GLU A 687 54.79 5.92 17.83
C GLU A 687 54.22 5.83 16.41
N GLN A 688 54.11 6.98 15.74
CA GLN A 688 53.62 7.07 14.35
C GLN A 688 54.49 6.24 13.39
N ASP A 689 55.81 6.31 13.55
CA ASP A 689 56.78 5.61 12.70
C ASP A 689 56.61 4.09 12.76
N LEU A 690 56.27 3.55 13.93
CA LEU A 690 55.99 2.12 14.09
C LEU A 690 54.77 1.71 13.26
N VAL A 691 53.67 2.46 13.34
CA VAL A 691 52.45 2.17 12.57
C VAL A 691 52.70 2.34 11.07
N ASN A 692 53.44 3.37 10.69
CA ASN A 692 53.85 3.60 9.31
C ASN A 692 54.66 2.43 8.74
N GLN A 693 55.63 1.90 9.51
CA GLN A 693 56.43 0.74 9.10
C GLN A 693 55.57 -0.53 9.00
N GLU A 694 54.72 -0.79 10.00
CA GLU A 694 53.82 -1.96 9.99
C GLU A 694 52.86 -1.94 8.79
N MET A 695 52.41 -0.76 8.36
CA MET A 695 51.63 -0.61 7.12
C MET A 695 52.44 -0.97 5.89
N CYS A 696 53.66 -0.42 5.74
CA CYS A 696 54.53 -0.75 4.62
C CYS A 696 54.78 -2.27 4.52
N ASP A 697 55.08 -2.90 5.65
CA ASP A 697 55.37 -4.34 5.72
C ASP A 697 54.12 -5.16 5.35
N ALA A 698 52.94 -4.78 5.86
CA ALA A 698 51.69 -5.48 5.56
C ALA A 698 51.30 -5.36 4.08
N ILE A 699 51.30 -4.15 3.51
CA ILE A 699 50.83 -3.90 2.12
C ILE A 699 51.69 -4.65 1.10
N GLN A 700 52.99 -4.79 1.37
CA GLN A 700 53.93 -5.56 0.53
C GLN A 700 53.54 -7.02 0.36
N THR A 701 52.75 -7.58 1.28
CA THR A 701 52.30 -8.98 1.23
C THR A 701 51.01 -9.18 0.45
N TRP A 702 50.31 -8.10 0.08
CA TRP A 702 48.98 -8.19 -0.53
C TRP A 702 49.03 -8.46 -2.02
N ASP A 703 48.22 -9.43 -2.49
CA ASP A 703 48.10 -9.75 -3.91
C ASP A 703 47.32 -8.66 -4.67
N LEU A 704 47.99 -8.03 -5.63
CA LEU A 704 47.43 -6.99 -6.50
C LEU A 704 46.29 -7.47 -7.39
N ARG A 705 46.15 -8.78 -7.63
CA ARG A 705 45.05 -9.34 -8.44
C ARG A 705 43.85 -9.73 -7.60
N ARG A 706 43.91 -9.54 -6.29
CA ARG A 706 42.84 -9.93 -5.38
C ARG A 706 41.60 -9.06 -5.61
N GLN A 707 40.48 -9.70 -5.94
CA GLN A 707 39.17 -9.05 -5.99
C GLN A 707 38.70 -8.69 -4.57
N ARG A 708 37.98 -7.57 -4.47
CA ARG A 708 37.48 -7.02 -3.21
C ARG A 708 36.01 -6.65 -3.32
N THR A 709 35.33 -6.68 -2.17
CA THR A 709 33.90 -6.37 -1.98
C THR A 709 33.65 -4.88 -1.71
N ILE A 710 34.41 -4.01 -2.38
CA ILE A 710 34.33 -2.54 -2.24
C ILE A 710 34.08 -1.93 -3.62
N ASN A 711 33.17 -0.96 -3.68
CA ASN A 711 32.76 -0.31 -4.91
C ASN A 711 32.87 1.22 -4.77
N TYR A 712 34.00 1.80 -5.17
CA TYR A 712 34.19 3.26 -5.07
C TYR A 712 33.33 3.99 -6.11
N ARG A 713 32.56 4.99 -5.66
CA ARG A 713 31.80 5.91 -6.53
C ARG A 713 32.70 7.03 -7.06
N SER A 714 33.62 7.51 -6.23
CA SER A 714 34.69 8.43 -6.58
C SER A 714 36.03 7.92 -6.03
N LEU A 715 37.13 8.29 -6.69
CA LEU A 715 38.50 8.04 -6.21
C LEU A 715 39.04 9.22 -5.37
N ALA A 716 38.32 10.34 -5.27
CA ALA A 716 38.75 11.52 -4.56
C ALA A 716 39.30 11.25 -3.15
N PRO A 717 38.71 10.37 -2.32
CA PRO A 717 39.29 10.03 -1.02
C PRO A 717 40.69 9.41 -1.09
N ILE A 718 40.92 8.52 -2.05
CA ILE A 718 42.21 7.86 -2.26
C ILE A 718 43.21 8.85 -2.85
N LEU A 719 42.78 9.64 -3.84
CA LEU A 719 43.62 10.60 -4.54
C LEU A 719 44.17 11.69 -3.60
N ARG A 720 43.39 12.12 -2.59
CA ARG A 720 43.86 13.08 -1.57
C ARG A 720 45.06 12.58 -0.75
N LEU A 721 45.32 11.28 -0.73
CA LEU A 721 46.43 10.65 0.00
C LEU A 721 47.70 10.48 -0.88
N LEU A 722 47.63 10.79 -2.18
CA LEU A 722 48.78 10.74 -3.10
C LEU A 722 49.63 12.02 -2.98
N SER A 723 50.46 12.10 -1.94
CA SER A 723 51.39 13.21 -1.73
C SER A 723 52.73 12.71 -1.18
N ASP A 724 53.83 13.21 -1.72
CA ASP A 724 55.19 12.89 -1.26
C ASP A 724 55.55 13.54 0.10
N ASN A 725 54.63 14.31 0.67
CA ASN A 725 54.75 14.90 2.00
C ASN A 725 54.10 14.05 3.09
N TYR A 726 53.43 12.96 2.74
CA TYR A 726 52.83 12.04 3.69
C TYR A 726 53.74 10.84 4.00
N PRO A 727 53.56 10.18 5.17
CA PRO A 727 54.32 8.98 5.52
C PRO A 727 54.18 7.87 4.47
N SER A 728 55.25 7.10 4.25
CA SER A 728 55.33 6.07 3.21
C SER A 728 54.17 5.07 3.24
N GLY A 729 53.72 4.62 4.41
CA GLY A 729 52.62 3.68 4.56
C GLY A 729 51.28 4.24 4.06
N CYS A 730 51.03 5.54 4.27
CA CYS A 730 49.86 6.25 3.74
C CYS A 730 49.87 6.26 2.20
N VAL A 731 50.98 6.74 1.62
CA VAL A 731 51.14 6.84 0.16
C VAL A 731 51.11 5.45 -0.48
N MET A 732 51.78 4.47 0.13
CA MET A 732 51.82 3.09 -0.35
C MET A 732 50.44 2.45 -0.37
N TRP A 733 49.58 2.68 0.64
CA TRP A 733 48.20 2.20 0.63
C TRP A 733 47.41 2.82 -0.52
N ALA A 734 47.50 4.14 -0.70
CA ALA A 734 46.77 4.85 -1.75
C ALA A 734 47.18 4.39 -3.15
N VAL A 735 48.49 4.27 -3.42
CA VAL A 735 48.99 3.78 -4.70
C VAL A 735 48.63 2.31 -4.90
N TRP A 736 48.78 1.45 -3.87
CA TRP A 736 48.38 0.04 -3.96
C TRP A 736 46.89 -0.11 -4.30
N ALA A 737 46.02 0.68 -3.66
CA ALA A 737 44.59 0.68 -3.94
C ALA A 737 44.33 1.02 -5.42
N MET A 738 44.97 2.07 -5.95
CA MET A 738 44.86 2.46 -7.35
C MET A 738 45.35 1.36 -8.31
N THR A 739 46.50 0.75 -8.01
CA THR A 739 47.06 -0.35 -8.81
C THR A 739 46.14 -1.57 -8.80
N ASN A 740 45.62 -1.98 -7.63
CA ASN A 740 44.69 -3.10 -7.55
C ASN A 740 43.38 -2.81 -8.30
N LEU A 741 42.72 -1.66 -8.06
CA LEU A 741 41.47 -1.29 -8.71
C LEU A 741 41.57 -1.30 -10.24
N THR A 742 42.63 -0.69 -10.78
CA THR A 742 42.91 -0.68 -12.23
C THR A 742 43.32 -2.04 -12.79
N THR A 743 43.80 -2.96 -11.96
CA THR A 743 44.13 -4.33 -12.36
C THR A 743 42.89 -5.22 -12.41
N VAL A 744 42.03 -5.15 -11.39
CA VAL A 744 40.92 -6.10 -11.21
C VAL A 744 39.65 -5.70 -11.94
N LEU A 745 39.41 -4.40 -12.13
CA LEU A 745 38.25 -3.87 -12.86
C LEU A 745 38.65 -2.63 -13.68
N PRO A 746 39.49 -2.80 -14.72
CA PRO A 746 40.06 -1.71 -15.49
C PRO A 746 39.01 -0.82 -16.15
N GLU A 747 37.92 -1.40 -16.67
CA GLU A 747 36.86 -0.66 -17.38
C GLU A 747 36.30 0.51 -16.55
N LYS A 748 35.99 0.23 -15.28
CA LYS A 748 35.48 1.23 -14.36
C LYS A 748 36.61 2.13 -13.85
N TYR A 749 37.66 1.53 -13.28
CA TYR A 749 38.58 2.31 -12.46
C TYR A 749 39.65 3.04 -13.28
N CYS A 750 40.10 2.53 -14.43
CA CYS A 750 40.98 3.32 -15.31
C CYS A 750 40.27 4.58 -15.81
N THR A 751 38.97 4.47 -16.09
CA THR A 751 38.11 5.62 -16.44
C THR A 751 38.04 6.65 -15.31
N LEU A 752 37.82 6.19 -14.07
CA LEU A 752 37.81 7.09 -12.91
C LEU A 752 39.19 7.74 -12.64
N VAL A 753 40.29 6.98 -12.77
CA VAL A 753 41.65 7.54 -12.61
C VAL A 753 41.87 8.70 -13.57
N ARG A 754 41.48 8.55 -14.84
CA ARG A 754 41.62 9.61 -15.84
C ARG A 754 40.72 10.80 -15.55
N ASN A 755 39.44 10.55 -15.31
CA ASN A 755 38.44 11.60 -15.13
C ASN A 755 38.67 12.45 -13.87
N GLU A 756 39.22 11.85 -12.82
CA GLU A 756 39.51 12.54 -11.55
C GLU A 756 40.96 13.01 -11.42
N ASN A 757 41.69 13.15 -12.53
CA ASN A 757 43.08 13.64 -12.58
C ASN A 757 44.09 12.78 -11.77
N GLY A 758 43.81 11.49 -11.60
CA GLY A 758 44.68 10.54 -10.91
C GLY A 758 45.98 10.24 -11.66
N GLU A 759 46.01 10.31 -13.00
CA GLU A 759 47.24 10.09 -13.78
C GLU A 759 48.33 11.13 -13.46
N SER A 760 47.95 12.40 -13.29
CA SER A 760 48.86 13.46 -12.91
C SER A 760 49.45 13.22 -11.51
N LEU A 761 48.60 12.85 -10.54
CA LEU A 761 49.03 12.56 -9.18
C LEU A 761 49.95 11.34 -9.11
N LEU A 762 49.61 10.24 -9.81
CA LEU A 762 50.46 9.05 -9.89
C LEU A 762 51.82 9.34 -10.54
N THR A 763 51.85 10.24 -11.53
CA THR A 763 53.09 10.70 -12.18
C THR A 763 53.96 11.51 -11.22
N GLN A 764 53.37 12.38 -10.40
CA GLN A 764 54.11 13.10 -9.35
C GLN A 764 54.75 12.14 -8.34
N ILE A 765 54.01 11.09 -7.94
CA ILE A 765 54.54 10.04 -7.06
C ILE A 765 55.70 9.28 -7.71
N LEU A 766 55.59 8.95 -9.00
CA LEU A 766 56.63 8.24 -9.76
C LEU A 766 57.97 9.01 -9.78
N TYR A 767 57.92 10.34 -9.91
CA TYR A 767 59.10 11.20 -10.00
C TYR A 767 59.56 11.79 -8.66
N SER A 768 58.96 11.42 -7.52
CA SER A 768 59.38 11.95 -6.22
C SER A 768 60.70 11.34 -5.74
N ASP A 769 61.64 12.19 -5.30
CA ASP A 769 62.91 11.73 -4.73
C ASP A 769 62.79 11.20 -3.28
N LYS A 770 61.66 11.47 -2.61
CA LYS A 770 61.44 11.11 -1.20
C LYS A 770 60.86 9.69 -1.02
N LEU A 771 60.27 9.13 -2.07
CA LEU A 771 59.53 7.88 -2.00
C LEU A 771 60.37 6.68 -2.47
N THR A 772 60.07 5.51 -1.89
CA THR A 772 60.80 4.26 -2.17
C THR A 772 60.47 3.69 -3.55
N ASP A 773 61.37 2.88 -4.10
CA ASP A 773 61.17 2.21 -5.38
C ASP A 773 59.93 1.29 -5.38
N ALA A 774 59.58 0.70 -4.23
CA ALA A 774 58.37 -0.11 -4.09
C ALA A 774 57.09 0.70 -4.41
N ILE A 775 56.99 1.93 -3.90
CA ILE A 775 55.86 2.83 -4.16
C ILE A 775 55.86 3.28 -5.63
N LYS A 776 57.04 3.64 -6.16
CA LYS A 776 57.20 4.04 -7.56
C LYS A 776 56.80 2.93 -8.53
N ASN A 777 57.18 1.69 -8.25
CA ASN A 777 56.81 0.52 -9.06
C ASN A 777 55.29 0.29 -9.07
N LEU A 778 54.61 0.48 -7.93
CA LEU A 778 53.14 0.40 -7.88
C LEU A 778 52.49 1.53 -8.71
N ALA A 779 53.01 2.76 -8.60
CA ALA A 779 52.50 3.90 -9.36
C ALA A 779 52.68 3.70 -10.87
N GLN A 780 53.85 3.20 -11.28
CA GLN A 780 54.13 2.83 -12.66
C GLN A 780 53.17 1.74 -13.16
N ALA A 781 52.88 0.72 -12.34
CA ALA A 781 51.94 -0.32 -12.70
C ALA A 781 50.49 0.21 -12.88
N ALA A 782 50.04 1.12 -12.00
CA ALA A 782 48.74 1.77 -12.14
C ALA A 782 48.65 2.60 -13.43
N LEU A 783 49.69 3.41 -13.73
CA LEU A 783 49.78 4.17 -14.97
C LEU A 783 49.80 3.27 -16.21
N ALA A 784 50.54 2.17 -16.16
CA ALA A 784 50.60 1.20 -17.24
C ALA A 784 49.25 0.51 -17.49
N ASN A 785 48.48 0.22 -16.43
CA ASN A 785 47.11 -0.31 -16.55
C ASN A 785 46.18 0.69 -17.26
N VAL A 786 46.24 1.97 -16.87
CA VAL A 786 45.45 3.03 -17.50
C VAL A 786 45.86 3.20 -18.97
N GLN A 787 47.16 3.24 -19.26
CA GLN A 787 47.67 3.34 -20.63
C GLN A 787 47.21 2.14 -21.47
N ARG A 788 47.37 0.91 -20.98
CA ARG A 788 46.97 -0.31 -21.70
C ARG A 788 45.46 -0.38 -21.96
N PHE A 789 44.64 0.19 -21.07
CA PHE A 789 43.19 0.20 -21.23
C PHE A 789 42.75 1.11 -22.38
N TYR A 790 43.39 2.28 -22.54
CA TYR A 790 43.03 3.25 -23.58
C TYR A 790 43.82 3.08 -24.89
N ASP A 791 45.07 2.63 -24.80
CA ASP A 791 45.98 2.36 -25.92
C ASP A 791 46.40 0.88 -25.89
N PRO A 792 45.48 -0.07 -26.21
CA PRO A 792 45.82 -1.48 -26.21
C PRO A 792 46.88 -1.76 -27.29
N PRO A 793 47.92 -2.58 -26.99
CA PRO A 793 48.93 -2.93 -27.98
C PRO A 793 48.26 -3.64 -29.17
N VAL A 794 48.58 -3.18 -30.39
CA VAL A 794 48.11 -3.80 -31.64
C VAL A 794 48.55 -5.28 -31.67
N PRO A 795 47.65 -6.24 -31.92
CA PRO A 795 48.04 -7.64 -32.08
C PRO A 795 49.08 -7.73 -33.20
N MET A 796 50.24 -8.35 -32.93
CA MET A 796 51.13 -8.74 -34.01
C MET A 796 50.40 -9.79 -34.85
N ASP A 797 50.06 -9.44 -36.10
CA ASP A 797 49.57 -10.38 -37.09
C ASP A 797 50.53 -11.57 -37.17
N ILE A 798 49.98 -12.76 -36.94
CA ILE A 798 50.63 -14.02 -37.20
C ILE A 798 50.85 -14.05 -38.72
N ALA A 799 52.11 -14.00 -39.15
CA ALA A 799 52.48 -14.20 -40.53
C ALA A 799 51.89 -15.54 -41.03
N PRO A 800 51.33 -15.60 -42.25
CA PRO A 800 50.86 -16.87 -42.79
C PRO A 800 52.06 -17.80 -43.03
N ASP A 801 51.96 -19.03 -42.55
CA ASP A 801 52.88 -20.13 -42.86
C ASP A 801 52.89 -20.40 -44.38
N ASP A 802 54.09 -20.44 -44.97
CA ASP A 802 54.39 -21.05 -46.29
C ASP A 802 54.60 -22.57 -46.16
#